data_AF-A0AAV1QJP5-F1
#
_entry.id   AF-A0AAV1QJP5-F1
#
_cell.length_a   1.000
_cell.length_b   1.000
_cell.length_c   1.000
_cell.angle_alpha   90.00
_cell.angle_beta   90.00
_cell.angle_gamma   90.00
#
_symmetry.space_group_name_H-M   'P 1'
#
loop_
_entity.id
_entity.type
_entity.pdbx_description
1 polymer ?
#
loop_
_entity_poly.entity_id
_entity_poly.type
_entity_poly.pdbx_seq_one_letter_code
_entity_poly.pdbx_strand_id
1 'polypeptide(L)'
;MNRIQQQRADSPEPSCMSMKSDFSMDRPIKFKNGQPDDGRMQQLGADSPEPSCVSMKSDRSMGGLVNFTNGQPADGTGLSQGYPECLESQSEDEEVLDGEEEEQRRSSREAFLKITVHFLRRMKQEELAEHLQSRSRAAKCQRKLKSNLQKKFQCLFEGIAKAGNSTLLNQIYTPLYITEGRTAEVNDEHEIRQIETASRKPDRSETTIRQEDIFKASPERDEQIRTVMTKGVAGIGKTVLTQKFTLDWAEGKANQDIHFTFPFTFRELNVLKEKKYSLVELVHHFFTETKEAGICRFKEFQVVFIFDGLDECRLPLDFHNNEILTDVTESTSVDVLLTNLIRGKLLPSARLWITTRPAAANQIPPECVGMVTEVRGFTDPQKEEYFRKRSRDEKQASTIISHIKTSRSLHIMCHIPVFCWITATVLEDLLKSREGGELPKTLTEMYIHFLVVQSKMKNVKYDGGAETDPHWSPESRKMIESLGKLAFEQLQKGNLIFYESDLTECGIDIRAASVCSGVFTQVFKQERGLYQDKVFCFVHLSVQEFLAALHVHLTFIKSGVNLLAEEQTTSSSSAHLYQSAVDEALKSPNGHLDLFLRFLLGLSLQTNQILLQGLLTQTGSSTQTNQKTVQYIKEKISENVSVERSINLFHCLNELNDRSLVEEIQQYLRSGSLSRKELSPSQWSALTFILLSSEKDLDVFDLKKYSTSEEALLRLLPVVKASNKVLLSDCNLSERSCAALSSVLSSQSSSLRDLDLSNNNLPDSGVKLVSAGLKSPHCELETLSLSGCLITEEGCASLASALSSNPSHLRELDLSYNHPGDSGKKLLSAGLEDPHWRLDTLRMDHGGLQRLKPGVRKYACELELDPNSMNRELKLSDNNRKVSYVKKYQSYPDHPDRFDHCPQLLCRNVLTDRCYWEVEWRGRVYISVSYRRISRKGVSYDCEFGYNDQSWSLDCSDGRYLVCHNKRGTSISSSSSFSSSSSSVSNRVAVYVDCPAGTLSFYIVSSDTLIHLHTFNTTFTEPLCAGFAVWSGSVSLCPL
;
A
#
# COMPACT_ATOMS: atom_id res chain seq x y z
N MET A 1 46.46 -23.27 13.28
CA MET A 1 47.25 -23.68 14.46
C MET A 1 47.75 -22.43 15.17
N ASN A 2 48.03 -22.50 16.48
CA ASN A 2 48.37 -21.41 17.41
C ASN A 2 47.21 -20.40 17.62
N ARG A 3 46.66 -20.09 18.82
CA ARG A 3 47.14 -19.87 20.22
C ARG A 3 47.80 -18.49 20.45
N ILE A 4 47.52 -17.72 21.52
CA ILE A 4 46.42 -17.67 22.55
C ILE A 4 46.55 -16.36 23.38
N GLN A 5 45.53 -15.98 24.20
CA GLN A 5 45.39 -14.85 25.17
C GLN A 5 44.55 -13.65 24.67
N GLN A 6 43.40 -13.27 25.28
CA GLN A 6 43.07 -12.79 26.66
C GLN A 6 43.41 -11.29 26.86
N GLN A 7 42.61 -10.46 27.54
CA GLN A 7 41.60 -10.70 28.59
C GLN A 7 40.24 -9.98 28.38
N ARG A 8 39.26 -10.29 29.25
CA ARG A 8 38.02 -9.54 29.54
C ARG A 8 38.03 -9.15 31.04
N ALA A 9 37.13 -8.25 31.44
CA ALA A 9 36.72 -8.07 32.84
C ALA A 9 35.20 -7.94 32.92
N ASP A 10 34.61 -8.29 34.07
CA ASP A 10 33.22 -8.75 34.16
C ASP A 10 32.25 -7.78 34.87
N SER A 11 31.03 -7.68 34.32
CA SER A 11 29.75 -7.85 35.06
C SER A 11 29.31 -6.74 36.08
N PRO A 12 28.08 -6.79 36.66
CA PRO A 12 27.04 -7.82 36.53
C PRO A 12 25.58 -7.33 36.30
N GLU A 13 24.70 -8.28 35.97
CA GLU A 13 23.25 -8.20 36.22
C GLU A 13 22.93 -8.52 37.70
N PRO A 14 21.69 -8.26 38.15
CA PRO A 14 21.00 -9.34 38.85
C PRO A 14 19.56 -9.60 38.34
N SER A 15 19.03 -10.77 38.67
CA SER A 15 17.86 -11.37 38.04
C SER A 15 16.56 -11.34 38.86
N CYS A 16 15.45 -11.46 38.12
CA CYS A 16 14.15 -12.05 38.43
C CYS A 16 13.77 -12.38 39.90
N MET A 17 12.58 -11.93 40.33
CA MET A 17 11.55 -12.82 40.92
C MET A 17 10.15 -12.15 40.92
N SER A 18 9.08 -12.93 41.15
CA SER A 18 7.67 -12.52 41.00
C SER A 18 6.87 -12.57 42.31
N MET A 19 5.75 -11.84 42.40
CA MET A 19 4.52 -12.32 43.08
C MET A 19 3.25 -11.61 42.60
N LYS A 20 2.06 -12.16 42.94
CA LYS A 20 0.72 -11.70 42.53
C LYS A 20 -0.02 -11.01 43.69
N SER A 21 -0.98 -10.13 43.41
CA SER A 21 -2.41 -10.26 43.77
C SER A 21 -3.19 -8.94 43.63
N ASP A 22 -4.49 -9.05 43.37
CA ASP A 22 -5.47 -7.96 43.22
C ASP A 22 -6.13 -7.58 44.56
N PHE A 23 -6.66 -6.35 44.71
CA PHE A 23 -8.07 -6.09 45.13
C PHE A 23 -8.42 -4.58 45.33
N SER A 24 -9.66 -4.23 44.94
CA SER A 24 -10.60 -3.31 45.64
C SER A 24 -10.47 -1.76 45.62
N MET A 25 -11.27 -1.15 44.74
CA MET A 25 -12.31 -0.10 45.02
C MET A 25 -12.00 1.39 45.35
N ASP A 26 -12.96 2.21 44.88
CA ASP A 26 -13.51 3.48 45.38
C ASP A 26 -12.97 4.88 44.98
N ARG A 27 -13.86 5.89 45.17
CA ARG A 27 -13.91 7.22 44.50
C ARG A 27 -13.92 8.41 45.50
N PRO A 28 -13.69 9.68 45.04
CA PRO A 28 -13.20 10.78 45.89
C PRO A 28 -14.25 11.80 46.38
N ILE A 29 -13.95 12.54 47.47
CA ILE A 29 -14.73 13.71 47.94
C ILE A 29 -13.84 14.90 48.43
N LYS A 30 -14.04 16.04 47.75
CA LYS A 30 -14.02 17.49 48.11
C LYS A 30 -13.68 17.96 49.55
N PHE A 31 -13.14 19.20 49.70
CA PHE A 31 -13.96 20.39 50.10
C PHE A 31 -13.27 21.79 50.15
N LYS A 32 -13.96 22.81 49.58
CA LYS A 32 -14.33 24.19 50.07
C LYS A 32 -13.24 25.19 50.58
N ASN A 33 -13.41 26.52 50.66
CA ASN A 33 -14.50 27.53 50.46
C ASN A 33 -13.90 28.78 49.73
N GLY A 34 -14.61 29.85 49.28
CA GLY A 34 -16.04 30.20 49.26
C GLY A 34 -16.31 31.65 48.79
N GLN A 35 -17.59 32.01 48.62
CA GLN A 35 -18.19 33.33 48.27
C GLN A 35 -19.53 33.45 49.07
N PRO A 36 -20.36 34.54 49.07
CA PRO A 36 -20.64 35.59 48.06
C PRO A 36 -20.34 37.02 48.60
N ASP A 37 -21.03 38.18 48.42
CA ASP A 37 -22.27 38.75 47.78
C ASP A 37 -22.04 40.30 47.71
N ASP A 38 -22.82 41.25 47.14
CA ASP A 38 -23.93 41.39 46.15
C ASP A 38 -24.01 42.91 45.76
N GLY A 39 -24.85 43.30 44.79
CA GLY A 39 -25.71 44.49 44.99
C GLY A 39 -25.48 45.79 44.19
N ARG A 40 -26.16 45.91 43.03
CA ARG A 40 -26.83 47.14 42.47
C ARG A 40 -26.06 48.46 42.17
N MET A 41 -26.05 48.79 40.86
CA MET A 41 -26.61 49.99 40.17
C MET A 41 -26.17 51.47 40.41
N GLN A 42 -26.14 52.21 39.28
CA GLN A 42 -26.45 53.64 39.02
C GLN A 42 -25.38 54.77 39.12
N GLN A 43 -25.02 55.28 37.91
CA GLN A 43 -25.02 56.68 37.41
C GLN A 43 -24.44 57.89 38.20
N LEU A 44 -23.54 58.61 37.48
CA LEU A 44 -23.44 60.09 37.32
C LEU A 44 -23.17 61.02 38.53
N GLY A 45 -22.20 61.93 38.36
CA GLY A 45 -22.15 63.21 39.10
C GLY A 45 -20.74 63.76 39.36
N ALA A 46 -20.37 64.86 38.70
CA ALA A 46 -19.08 65.54 38.87
C ALA A 46 -18.95 66.32 40.18
N ASP A 47 -17.71 66.68 40.57
CA ASP A 47 -17.36 68.12 40.70
C ASP A 47 -15.83 68.39 40.62
N SER A 48 -15.47 69.68 40.55
CA SER A 48 -14.09 70.23 40.41
C SER A 48 -13.54 70.85 41.72
N PRO A 49 -12.28 71.37 41.81
CA PRO A 49 -11.98 72.74 41.32
C PRO A 49 -10.53 73.03 40.84
N GLU A 50 -10.33 74.24 40.30
CA GLU A 50 -9.06 74.93 39.92
C GLU A 50 -8.52 75.82 41.10
N PRO A 51 -7.40 76.60 41.03
CA PRO A 51 -7.07 77.68 40.06
C PRO A 51 -5.54 77.70 39.67
N SER A 52 -4.83 78.75 39.19
CA SER A 52 -5.06 80.19 38.93
C SER A 52 -4.02 80.81 37.95
N CYS A 53 -4.41 81.87 37.19
CA CYS A 53 -3.73 83.16 36.81
C CYS A 53 -2.18 83.22 36.54
N VAL A 54 -1.60 84.06 35.65
CA VAL A 54 -1.85 85.48 35.23
C VAL A 54 -1.27 85.81 33.81
N SER A 55 -2.02 86.57 32.97
CA SER A 55 -1.75 87.52 31.82
C SER A 55 -0.33 87.76 31.18
N MET A 56 -0.08 88.36 29.98
CA MET A 56 -0.81 89.26 29.01
C MET A 56 -0.21 89.22 27.56
N LYS A 57 -1.03 89.58 26.52
CA LYS A 57 -0.80 90.46 25.29
C LYS A 57 0.51 90.37 24.43
N SER A 58 0.57 90.65 23.10
CA SER A 58 -0.41 91.07 22.04
C SER A 58 0.17 91.10 20.60
N ASP A 59 -0.72 91.03 19.58
CA ASP A 59 -0.72 91.76 18.28
C ASP A 59 0.10 91.37 17.01
N ARG A 60 -0.63 91.40 15.85
CA ARG A 60 -0.24 91.60 14.42
C ARG A 60 0.49 90.48 13.65
N SER A 61 0.42 90.36 12.30
CA SER A 61 -0.58 90.78 11.26
C SER A 61 -0.18 90.23 9.86
N MET A 62 -1.12 90.15 8.91
CA MET A 62 -0.96 89.74 7.47
C MET A 62 -0.61 88.25 7.26
N GLY A 63 -1.01 87.56 6.18
CA GLY A 63 -1.85 87.92 5.01
C GLY A 63 -1.23 87.39 3.69
N GLY A 64 -1.91 86.61 2.84
CA GLY A 64 -3.28 86.11 2.92
C GLY A 64 -3.65 85.15 1.76
N LEU A 65 -4.90 85.28 1.29
CA LEU A 65 -5.56 84.61 0.15
C LEU A 65 -4.70 84.53 -1.15
N VAL A 66 -4.96 83.63 -2.11
CA VAL A 66 -6.16 83.58 -3.00
C VAL A 66 -6.68 82.17 -3.30
N ASN A 67 -8.01 82.05 -3.42
CA ASN A 67 -8.80 80.85 -3.74
C ASN A 67 -8.87 80.54 -5.25
N PHE A 68 -9.54 79.45 -5.63
CA PHE A 68 -10.73 79.36 -6.52
C PHE A 68 -10.90 77.85 -6.85
N THR A 69 -11.69 77.06 -6.09
CA THR A 69 -13.15 76.77 -6.28
C THR A 69 -13.49 76.10 -7.62
N ASN A 70 -14.38 75.11 -7.77
CA ASN A 70 -15.49 74.56 -6.95
C ASN A 70 -15.49 73.01 -7.02
N GLY A 71 -16.22 72.25 -6.20
CA GLY A 71 -17.15 72.59 -5.10
C GLY A 71 -17.68 71.31 -4.40
N GLN A 72 -18.41 71.49 -3.30
CA GLN A 72 -19.06 70.41 -2.49
C GLN A 72 -20.60 70.43 -2.74
N PRO A 73 -21.48 69.73 -1.97
CA PRO A 73 -21.30 68.63 -1.00
C PRO A 73 -22.28 67.44 -1.17
N ALA A 74 -22.10 66.38 -0.37
CA ALA A 74 -23.20 65.58 0.23
C ALA A 74 -22.71 64.74 1.43
N ASP A 75 -23.61 64.49 2.37
CA ASP A 75 -23.46 63.89 3.71
C ASP A 75 -22.95 62.43 3.76
N GLY A 76 -22.55 61.84 4.91
CA GLY A 76 -22.40 62.43 6.25
C GLY A 76 -22.80 61.55 7.45
N THR A 77 -22.25 60.33 7.61
CA THR A 77 -22.26 59.48 8.85
C THR A 77 -21.21 58.35 8.71
N GLY A 78 -20.56 57.79 9.75
CA GLY A 78 -20.56 58.13 11.18
C GLY A 78 -19.72 57.18 12.06
N LEU A 79 -18.47 57.56 12.37
CA LEU A 79 -17.60 57.24 13.54
C LEU A 79 -17.50 55.81 14.15
N SER A 80 -16.26 55.26 14.22
CA SER A 80 -15.59 54.60 15.38
C SER A 80 -14.38 53.78 14.88
N GLN A 81 -13.12 54.23 14.86
CA GLN A 81 -12.21 54.74 15.91
C GLN A 81 -11.58 53.66 16.83
N GLY A 82 -10.31 53.32 16.57
CA GLY A 82 -9.45 52.44 17.38
C GLY A 82 -7.99 52.49 16.89
N TYR A 83 -7.01 52.58 17.81
CA TYR A 83 -5.58 52.79 17.55
C TYR A 83 -4.77 51.45 17.50
N PRO A 84 -3.49 51.42 17.06
CA PRO A 84 -2.93 52.02 15.85
C PRO A 84 -1.95 51.05 15.12
N GLU A 85 -2.26 50.56 13.93
CA GLU A 85 -1.32 49.69 13.19
C GLU A 85 -0.17 50.45 12.51
N CYS A 86 0.99 49.79 12.39
CA CYS A 86 2.17 50.34 11.73
C CYS A 86 2.05 50.18 10.21
N LEU A 87 2.26 51.27 9.46
CA LEU A 87 1.96 51.38 8.03
C LEU A 87 2.97 50.64 7.12
N GLU A 88 2.78 49.34 6.89
CA GLU A 88 3.38 48.59 5.76
C GLU A 88 2.37 47.65 5.05
N SER A 89 1.16 48.13 4.74
CA SER A 89 0.19 47.36 3.91
C SER A 89 -0.86 48.23 3.19
N GLN A 90 -0.49 48.85 2.06
CA GLN A 90 -1.42 49.19 0.97
C GLN A 90 -0.68 49.65 -0.30
N SER A 91 -0.35 48.70 -1.19
CA SER A 91 -0.07 48.95 -2.62
C SER A 91 -0.16 47.66 -3.43
N GLU A 92 -1.21 46.85 -3.23
CA GLU A 92 -1.55 45.73 -4.11
C GLU A 92 -2.70 46.15 -5.04
N ASP A 93 -2.35 46.99 -6.00
CA ASP A 93 -3.11 47.26 -7.23
C ASP A 93 -2.06 47.45 -8.34
N GLU A 94 -1.50 46.35 -8.85
CA GLU A 94 -0.65 46.38 -10.05
C GLU A 94 -1.55 46.52 -11.30
N GLU A 95 -2.03 47.74 -11.54
CA GLU A 95 -2.28 48.15 -12.92
C GLU A 95 -0.99 48.00 -13.72
N VAL A 96 -1.09 47.50 -14.96
CA VAL A 96 0.07 47.28 -15.84
C VAL A 96 0.55 48.62 -16.40
N LEU A 97 1.30 49.35 -15.56
CA LEU A 97 1.94 50.61 -15.91
C LEU A 97 3.16 50.38 -16.81
N ASP A 98 3.43 51.36 -17.67
CA ASP A 98 4.47 51.25 -18.68
C ASP A 98 5.88 51.25 -18.07
N GLY A 99 6.82 50.56 -18.72
CA GLY A 99 8.12 50.20 -18.13
C GLY A 99 8.98 51.39 -17.72
N GLU A 100 8.78 52.55 -18.35
CA GLU A 100 9.51 53.79 -18.07
C GLU A 100 9.06 54.46 -16.75
N GLU A 101 7.81 54.32 -16.33
CA GLU A 101 7.34 54.90 -15.06
C GLU A 101 7.86 54.14 -13.84
N GLU A 102 7.94 52.81 -13.92
CA GLU A 102 8.55 51.97 -12.88
C GLU A 102 10.03 52.35 -12.70
N GLU A 103 10.75 52.58 -13.79
CA GLU A 103 12.16 53.01 -13.76
C GLU A 103 12.34 54.45 -13.24
N GLN A 104 11.44 55.39 -13.58
CA GLN A 104 11.45 56.74 -12.97
C GLN A 104 11.15 56.72 -11.46
N ARG A 105 10.14 55.96 -11.02
CA ARG A 105 9.83 55.79 -9.58
C ARG A 105 11.00 55.14 -8.84
N ARG A 106 11.66 54.16 -9.46
CA ARG A 106 12.86 53.49 -8.95
C ARG A 106 14.06 54.44 -8.84
N SER A 107 14.31 55.27 -9.86
CA SER A 107 15.34 56.32 -9.85
C SER A 107 15.12 57.33 -8.72
N SER A 108 13.88 57.79 -8.56
CA SER A 108 13.47 58.71 -7.49
C SER A 108 13.67 58.12 -6.10
N ARG A 109 13.29 56.84 -5.89
CA ARG A 109 13.57 56.10 -4.64
C ARG A 109 15.07 55.97 -4.38
N GLU A 110 15.89 55.66 -5.38
CA GLU A 110 17.36 55.55 -5.19
C GLU A 110 18.02 56.90 -4.88
N ALA A 111 17.54 58.00 -5.48
CA ALA A 111 17.98 59.36 -5.15
C ALA A 111 17.63 59.75 -3.71
N PHE A 112 16.39 59.50 -3.26
CA PHE A 112 15.97 59.75 -1.88
C PHE A 112 16.78 58.94 -0.86
N LEU A 113 17.08 57.67 -1.17
CA LEU A 113 17.87 56.81 -0.29
C LEU A 113 19.33 57.29 -0.19
N LYS A 114 19.94 57.77 -1.28
CA LYS A 114 21.27 58.43 -1.27
C LYS A 114 21.27 59.70 -0.41
N ILE A 115 20.23 60.53 -0.53
CA ILE A 115 20.05 61.74 0.29
C ILE A 115 19.93 61.38 1.77
N THR A 116 19.12 60.38 2.12
CA THR A 116 18.92 59.92 3.50
C THR A 116 20.21 59.36 4.11
N VAL A 117 20.96 58.52 3.40
CA VAL A 117 22.27 58.02 3.83
C VAL A 117 23.28 59.16 4.02
N HIS A 118 23.24 60.21 3.18
CA HIS A 118 24.09 61.39 3.35
C HIS A 118 23.73 62.19 4.61
N PHE A 119 22.44 62.38 4.91
CA PHE A 119 22.00 63.04 6.14
C PHE A 119 22.38 62.24 7.39
N LEU A 120 22.19 60.92 7.40
CA LEU A 120 22.59 60.06 8.53
C LEU A 120 24.09 60.17 8.83
N ARG A 121 24.97 60.15 7.80
CA ARG A 121 26.41 60.39 7.99
C ARG A 121 26.72 61.80 8.51
N ARG A 122 26.02 62.84 8.04
CA ARG A 122 26.15 64.21 8.60
C ARG A 122 25.66 64.31 10.06
N MET A 123 24.77 63.43 10.50
CA MET A 123 24.28 63.31 11.87
C MET A 123 25.16 62.41 12.77
N LYS A 124 26.30 61.91 12.27
CA LYS A 124 27.16 60.93 12.93
C LYS A 124 26.45 59.60 13.25
N GLN A 125 25.49 59.22 12.42
CA GLN A 125 24.73 57.97 12.49
C GLN A 125 25.29 56.96 11.49
N GLU A 126 26.61 56.76 11.46
CA GLU A 126 27.33 55.90 10.53
C GLU A 126 26.78 54.47 10.47
N GLU A 127 26.51 53.82 11.62
CA GLU A 127 25.93 52.46 11.65
C GLU A 127 24.54 52.42 11.04
N LEU A 128 23.69 53.42 11.31
CA LEU A 128 22.36 53.53 10.73
C LEU A 128 22.44 53.79 9.21
N ALA A 129 23.40 54.61 8.78
CA ALA A 129 23.67 54.88 7.38
C ALA A 129 24.20 53.65 6.63
N GLU A 130 25.07 52.85 7.26
CA GLU A 130 25.51 51.57 6.73
C GLU A 130 24.36 50.55 6.67
N HIS A 131 23.54 50.41 7.70
CA HIS A 131 22.44 49.44 7.72
C HIS A 131 21.32 49.80 6.74
N LEU A 132 21.02 51.09 6.54
CA LEU A 132 20.10 51.53 5.47
C LEU A 132 20.67 51.21 4.08
N GLN A 133 21.99 51.40 3.90
CA GLN A 133 22.68 51.09 2.64
C GLN A 133 22.87 49.58 2.43
N SER A 134 23.00 48.77 3.50
CA SER A 134 23.10 47.31 3.44
C SER A 134 21.75 46.70 3.04
N ARG A 135 20.65 47.12 3.68
CA ARG A 135 19.27 46.72 3.30
C ARG A 135 18.95 47.08 1.86
N SER A 136 19.32 48.27 1.39
CA SER A 136 19.10 48.69 -0.01
C SER A 136 19.85 47.79 -1.01
N ARG A 137 21.12 47.47 -0.74
CA ARG A 137 21.91 46.53 -1.56
C ARG A 137 21.35 45.11 -1.50
N ALA A 138 20.94 44.66 -0.31
CA ALA A 138 20.31 43.36 -0.10
C ALA A 138 19.03 43.21 -0.92
N ALA A 139 18.13 44.19 -0.94
CA ALA A 139 16.91 44.14 -1.74
C ALA A 139 17.15 44.15 -3.28
N LYS A 140 18.31 44.64 -3.74
CA LYS A 140 18.73 44.52 -5.16
C LYS A 140 19.34 43.14 -5.44
N CYS A 141 20.19 42.65 -4.54
CA CYS A 141 20.80 41.32 -4.61
C CYS A 141 19.75 40.20 -4.55
N GLN A 142 18.79 40.29 -3.62
CA GLN A 142 17.74 39.31 -3.41
C GLN A 142 16.91 39.14 -4.68
N ARG A 143 16.52 40.22 -5.37
CA ARG A 143 15.83 40.15 -6.66
C ARG A 143 16.65 39.47 -7.76
N LYS A 144 17.96 39.74 -7.85
CA LYS A 144 18.85 39.07 -8.81
C LYS A 144 19.01 37.57 -8.49
N LEU A 145 19.21 37.23 -7.22
CA LEU A 145 19.30 35.86 -6.72
C LEU A 145 18.00 35.09 -6.95
N LYS A 146 16.84 35.67 -6.60
CA LYS A 146 15.52 35.09 -6.87
C LYS A 146 15.33 34.84 -8.38
N SER A 147 15.64 35.81 -9.24
CA SER A 147 15.55 35.61 -10.71
C SER A 147 16.47 34.50 -11.24
N ASN A 148 17.65 34.32 -10.66
CA ASN A 148 18.59 33.28 -11.09
C ASN A 148 18.21 31.90 -10.52
N LEU A 149 17.67 31.82 -9.30
CA LEU A 149 17.13 30.58 -8.72
C LEU A 149 15.80 30.15 -9.34
N GLN A 150 14.93 31.09 -9.73
CA GLN A 150 13.80 30.84 -10.63
C GLN A 150 14.31 30.14 -11.91
N LYS A 151 15.25 30.76 -12.64
CA LYS A 151 15.81 30.17 -13.87
C LYS A 151 16.49 28.80 -13.65
N LYS A 152 17.09 28.56 -12.48
CA LYS A 152 17.72 27.27 -12.13
C LYS A 152 16.71 26.15 -11.85
N PHE A 153 15.52 26.45 -11.31
CA PHE A 153 14.56 25.45 -10.80
C PHE A 153 13.14 25.50 -11.39
N GLN A 154 12.81 26.50 -12.22
CA GLN A 154 11.52 26.62 -12.90
C GLN A 154 11.20 25.41 -13.79
N CYS A 155 12.23 24.73 -14.31
CA CYS A 155 12.13 23.58 -15.20
C CYS A 155 12.74 22.33 -14.59
N LEU A 156 12.01 21.22 -14.58
CA LEU A 156 12.58 19.90 -14.30
C LEU A 156 13.16 19.30 -15.60
N PHE A 157 14.38 18.76 -15.50
CA PHE A 157 15.02 18.02 -16.59
C PHE A 157 14.82 16.52 -16.39
N GLU A 158 13.67 16.03 -16.86
CA GLU A 158 13.33 14.60 -16.95
C GLU A 158 14.21 13.89 -18.01
N GLY A 159 15.46 13.58 -17.66
CA GLY A 159 16.41 12.88 -18.53
C GLY A 159 16.99 13.76 -19.65
N ILE A 160 17.05 13.22 -20.88
CA ILE A 160 17.78 13.86 -21.99
C ILE A 160 17.05 15.12 -22.49
N ALA A 161 17.47 16.28 -21.98
CA ALA A 161 16.93 17.59 -22.32
C ALA A 161 16.97 17.90 -23.83
N LYS A 162 15.80 17.97 -24.47
CA LYS A 162 15.64 18.50 -25.83
C LYS A 162 15.39 20.00 -25.75
N ALA A 163 16.07 20.81 -26.57
CA ALA A 163 15.79 22.25 -26.64
C ALA A 163 14.30 22.48 -26.97
N GLY A 164 13.61 23.26 -26.14
CA GLY A 164 12.17 23.55 -26.25
C GLY A 164 11.24 22.66 -25.42
N ASN A 165 11.66 21.49 -24.93
CA ASN A 165 10.79 20.55 -24.20
C ASN A 165 11.14 20.49 -22.69
N SER A 166 11.14 21.63 -22.00
CA SER A 166 11.30 21.69 -20.55
C SER A 166 9.94 21.73 -19.85
N THR A 167 9.61 20.72 -19.05
CA THR A 167 8.38 20.72 -18.24
C THR A 167 8.55 21.65 -17.03
N LEU A 168 7.61 22.56 -16.82
CA LEU A 168 7.65 23.47 -15.68
C LEU A 168 7.42 22.70 -14.38
N LEU A 169 8.30 22.87 -13.38
CA LEU A 169 8.22 22.19 -12.09
C LEU A 169 6.83 22.38 -11.47
N ASN A 170 6.29 23.59 -11.50
CA ASN A 170 4.96 23.92 -10.96
C ASN A 170 3.78 23.22 -11.66
N GLN A 171 3.93 22.65 -12.86
CA GLN A 171 2.85 21.94 -13.56
C GLN A 171 2.78 20.45 -13.17
N ILE A 172 3.93 19.81 -12.97
CA ILE A 172 4.05 18.38 -12.65
C ILE A 172 4.34 18.09 -11.16
N TYR A 173 4.69 19.10 -10.36
CA TYR A 173 4.89 18.91 -8.93
C TYR A 173 3.60 18.46 -8.25
N THR A 174 3.67 17.27 -7.66
CA THR A 174 2.66 16.71 -6.75
C THR A 174 3.24 16.80 -5.33
N PRO A 175 2.51 17.35 -4.34
CA PRO A 175 2.99 17.42 -2.96
C PRO A 175 3.39 16.04 -2.42
N LEU A 176 4.53 15.98 -1.74
CA LEU A 176 5.01 14.74 -1.11
C LEU A 176 4.38 14.59 0.29
N TYR A 177 4.09 13.36 0.70
CA TYR A 177 3.70 13.08 2.08
C TYR A 177 4.94 13.10 3.00
N ILE A 178 4.95 14.03 3.96
CA ILE A 178 6.07 14.30 4.88
C ILE A 178 5.53 14.22 6.31
N THR A 179 6.25 13.51 7.18
CA THR A 179 5.85 13.29 8.59
C THR A 179 6.98 13.64 9.55
N GLU A 180 6.65 13.98 10.81
CA GLU A 180 7.65 14.16 11.87
C GLU A 180 8.34 12.82 12.17
N GLY A 181 9.67 12.78 12.02
CA GLY A 181 10.47 11.58 12.15
C GLY A 181 10.90 11.31 13.59
N ARG A 182 10.92 10.04 13.99
CA ARG A 182 11.43 9.63 15.30
C ARG A 182 12.96 9.76 15.39
N THR A 183 13.47 9.74 16.63
CA THR A 183 14.90 9.74 16.96
C THR A 183 15.65 8.59 16.28
N ALA A 184 16.97 8.74 16.15
CA ALA A 184 17.79 8.04 15.18
C ALA A 184 18.04 6.53 15.43
N GLU A 185 17.02 5.71 15.18
CA GLU A 185 17.26 4.37 14.63
C GLU A 185 17.80 4.52 13.19
N VAL A 186 18.86 3.79 12.87
CA VAL A 186 19.43 3.71 11.52
C VAL A 186 18.82 2.49 10.84
N ASN A 187 18.08 2.68 9.74
CA ASN A 187 17.61 1.56 8.94
C ASN A 187 18.56 1.31 7.76
N ASP A 188 19.31 0.21 7.86
CA ASP A 188 20.27 -0.26 6.86
C ASP A 188 19.64 -1.21 5.80
N GLU A 189 18.33 -1.49 5.90
CA GLU A 189 17.59 -2.27 4.88
C GLU A 189 17.64 -1.62 3.50
N HIS A 190 17.66 -2.44 2.45
CA HIS A 190 17.59 -1.95 1.09
C HIS A 190 16.26 -1.25 0.79
N GLU A 191 16.31 -0.23 -0.08
CA GLU A 191 15.21 0.71 -0.32
C GLU A 191 13.90 -0.01 -0.70
N ILE A 192 13.98 -1.10 -1.47
CA ILE A 192 12.82 -1.94 -1.84
C ILE A 192 12.09 -2.52 -0.61
N ARG A 193 12.81 -2.99 0.41
CA ARG A 193 12.21 -3.52 1.65
C ARG A 193 11.58 -2.43 2.48
N GLN A 194 12.13 -1.21 2.45
CA GLN A 194 11.55 -0.05 3.14
C GLN A 194 10.21 0.35 2.48
N ILE A 195 10.12 0.39 1.15
CA ILE A 195 8.86 0.63 0.40
C ILE A 195 7.81 -0.44 0.75
N GLU A 196 8.17 -1.71 0.60
CA GLU A 196 7.22 -2.80 0.84
C GLU A 196 6.76 -2.84 2.30
N THR A 197 7.66 -2.59 3.25
CA THR A 197 7.32 -2.53 4.69
C THR A 197 6.47 -1.31 5.04
N ALA A 198 6.69 -0.15 4.41
CA ALA A 198 5.80 1.00 4.53
C ALA A 198 4.38 0.64 4.05
N SER A 199 4.26 -0.05 2.90
CA SER A 199 2.97 -0.51 2.36
C SER A 199 2.23 -1.56 3.21
N ARG A 200 2.89 -2.13 4.23
CA ARG A 200 2.32 -3.12 5.18
C ARG A 200 1.96 -2.51 6.54
N LYS A 201 2.48 -1.32 6.89
CA LYS A 201 2.20 -0.69 8.19
C LYS A 201 0.76 -0.14 8.19
N PRO A 202 -0.06 -0.44 9.22
CA PRO A 202 -1.38 0.15 9.33
C PRO A 202 -1.26 1.66 9.54
N ASP A 203 -2.20 2.40 8.95
CA ASP A 203 -2.21 3.86 8.97
C ASP A 203 -2.25 4.38 10.41
N ARG A 204 -1.15 5.00 10.82
CA ARG A 204 -0.94 5.50 12.19
C ARG A 204 -1.05 7.01 12.15
N SER A 205 -1.61 7.60 13.20
CA SER A 205 -1.69 9.05 13.35
C SER A 205 -0.28 9.67 13.46
N GLU A 206 0.32 9.98 12.32
CA GLU A 206 1.63 10.63 12.20
C GLU A 206 1.44 12.11 11.90
N THR A 207 2.18 12.97 12.61
CA THR A 207 2.13 14.43 12.43
C THR A 207 2.59 14.79 11.02
N THR A 208 1.64 15.14 10.16
CA THR A 208 1.91 15.52 8.77
C THR A 208 2.44 16.97 8.73
N ILE A 209 3.56 17.19 8.04
CA ILE A 209 4.20 18.50 7.94
C ILE A 209 4.08 19.01 6.50
N ARG A 210 3.58 20.23 6.31
CA ARG A 210 3.52 20.88 4.98
C ARG A 210 4.85 21.56 4.68
N GLN A 211 5.21 21.65 3.40
CA GLN A 211 6.51 22.22 2.94
C GLN A 211 6.75 23.66 3.45
N GLU A 212 5.71 24.48 3.56
CA GLU A 212 5.74 25.86 4.08
C GLU A 212 5.78 25.97 5.62
N ASP A 213 5.62 24.85 6.32
CA ASP A 213 5.60 24.77 7.78
C ASP A 213 6.88 24.12 8.34
N ILE A 214 7.83 23.72 7.48
CA ILE A 214 8.99 22.86 7.83
C ILE A 214 9.99 23.46 8.84
N PHE A 215 9.95 24.77 9.10
CA PHE A 215 10.74 25.44 10.14
C PHE A 215 9.90 25.94 11.33
N LYS A 216 8.60 25.66 11.35
CA LYS A 216 7.70 26.04 12.45
C LYS A 216 7.70 24.92 13.50
N ALA A 217 7.73 25.29 14.77
CA ALA A 217 7.60 24.34 15.86
C ALA A 217 6.20 23.70 15.87
N SER A 218 6.09 22.46 16.34
CA SER A 218 4.80 21.85 16.66
C SER A 218 4.20 22.53 17.90
N PRO A 219 2.87 22.48 18.13
CA PRO A 219 2.21 23.14 19.26
C PRO A 219 2.68 22.69 20.66
N GLU A 220 3.54 21.67 20.73
CA GLU A 220 4.08 21.07 21.96
C GLU A 220 5.53 21.53 22.26
N ARG A 221 6.14 22.38 21.42
CA ARG A 221 7.52 22.87 21.61
C ARG A 221 7.62 24.40 21.51
N ASP A 222 8.10 25.05 22.57
CA ASP A 222 8.40 26.49 22.58
C ASP A 222 9.72 26.88 21.88
N GLU A 223 10.56 25.90 21.50
CA GLU A 223 11.88 26.16 20.90
C GLU A 223 11.85 26.31 19.38
N GLN A 224 12.50 27.35 18.85
CA GLN A 224 12.56 27.63 17.42
C GLN A 224 13.50 26.66 16.68
N ILE A 225 12.97 25.94 15.68
CA ILE A 225 13.72 24.91 14.94
C ILE A 225 14.79 25.55 14.05
N ARG A 226 16.07 25.36 14.44
CA ARG A 226 17.23 25.79 13.64
C ARG A 226 17.59 24.82 12.53
N THR A 227 17.78 23.54 12.86
CA THR A 227 18.28 22.50 11.94
C THR A 227 17.20 21.45 11.68
N VAL A 228 16.81 21.28 10.42
CA VAL A 228 15.92 20.20 9.95
C VAL A 228 16.73 19.16 9.19
N MET A 229 16.57 17.89 9.54
CA MET A 229 17.07 16.76 8.74
C MET A 229 15.90 16.03 8.09
N THR A 230 15.86 15.97 6.77
CA THR A 230 14.85 15.24 5.99
C THR A 230 15.41 13.94 5.46
N LYS A 231 14.91 12.84 6.02
CA LYS A 231 15.24 11.46 5.63
C LYS A 231 14.29 10.94 4.55
N GLY A 232 14.74 9.93 3.82
CA GLY A 232 13.92 9.12 2.91
C GLY A 232 14.80 8.33 1.93
N VAL A 233 14.26 7.30 1.29
CA VAL A 233 14.96 6.49 0.28
C VAL A 233 15.37 7.31 -0.97
N ALA A 234 16.15 6.74 -1.89
CA ALA A 234 16.39 7.40 -3.19
C ALA A 234 15.11 7.52 -4.03
N GLY A 235 15.13 8.40 -5.02
CA GLY A 235 13.98 8.67 -5.91
C GLY A 235 12.77 9.34 -5.24
N ILE A 236 12.70 9.39 -3.91
CA ILE A 236 11.52 9.80 -3.12
C ILE A 236 11.16 11.30 -3.23
N GLY A 237 11.95 12.07 -3.97
CA GLY A 237 11.69 13.48 -4.25
C GLY A 237 12.40 14.48 -3.34
N LYS A 238 13.32 14.07 -2.44
CA LYS A 238 14.06 14.99 -1.52
C LYS A 238 14.64 16.23 -2.23
N THR A 239 15.36 16.03 -3.33
CA THR A 239 15.93 17.09 -4.17
C THR A 239 14.86 17.93 -4.87
N VAL A 240 13.75 17.33 -5.29
CA VAL A 240 12.63 18.05 -5.94
C VAL A 240 11.88 18.92 -4.92
N LEU A 241 11.79 18.47 -3.67
CA LEU A 241 11.20 19.18 -2.54
C LEU A 241 12.01 20.44 -2.18
N THR A 242 13.34 20.33 -2.08
CA THR A 242 14.22 21.47 -1.81
C THR A 242 14.27 22.46 -2.98
N GLN A 243 14.23 21.97 -4.23
CA GLN A 243 14.07 22.79 -5.42
C GLN A 243 12.71 23.52 -5.43
N LYS A 244 11.61 22.84 -5.11
CA LYS A 244 10.26 23.43 -5.08
C LYS A 244 10.14 24.52 -4.01
N PHE A 245 10.63 24.27 -2.80
CA PHE A 245 10.70 25.29 -1.74
C PHE A 245 11.48 26.52 -2.18
N THR A 246 12.64 26.32 -2.84
CA THR A 246 13.46 27.43 -3.33
C THR A 246 12.77 28.19 -4.47
N LEU A 247 12.06 27.49 -5.35
CA LEU A 247 11.26 28.10 -6.41
C LEU A 247 10.09 28.92 -5.82
N ASP A 248 9.33 28.37 -4.87
CA ASP A 248 8.20 29.07 -4.23
C ASP A 248 8.64 30.33 -3.48
N TRP A 249 9.77 30.27 -2.77
CA TRP A 249 10.40 31.45 -2.16
C TRP A 249 10.79 32.49 -3.21
N ALA A 250 11.38 32.04 -4.33
CA ALA A 250 11.87 32.91 -5.39
C ALA A 250 10.75 33.52 -6.25
N GLU A 251 9.65 32.79 -6.47
CA GLU A 251 8.42 33.26 -7.12
C GLU A 251 7.53 34.12 -6.18
N GLY A 252 7.89 34.25 -4.90
CA GLY A 252 7.17 35.09 -3.93
C GLY A 252 6.01 34.40 -3.19
N LYS A 253 5.73 33.13 -3.51
CA LYS A 253 4.52 32.40 -3.09
C LYS A 253 4.52 31.97 -1.61
N ALA A 254 5.68 31.70 -1.03
CA ALA A 254 5.80 31.17 0.34
C ALA A 254 7.10 31.61 1.03
N ASN A 255 7.16 31.49 2.35
CA ASN A 255 8.37 31.71 3.18
C ASN A 255 9.04 33.10 3.00
N GLN A 256 8.27 34.16 2.83
CA GLN A 256 8.80 35.51 2.60
C GLN A 256 9.45 36.16 3.85
N ASP A 257 9.44 35.49 5.01
CA ASP A 257 10.29 35.83 6.16
C ASP A 257 11.79 35.61 5.86
N ILE A 258 12.11 34.72 4.92
CA ILE A 258 13.48 34.39 4.53
C ILE A 258 14.03 35.48 3.61
N HIS A 259 15.11 36.12 4.04
CA HIS A 259 15.81 37.15 3.26
C HIS A 259 16.68 36.52 2.17
N PHE A 260 17.37 35.41 2.46
CA PHE A 260 18.24 34.71 1.50
C PHE A 260 18.14 33.19 1.67
N THR A 261 17.98 32.47 0.56
CA THR A 261 18.04 31.00 0.49
C THR A 261 19.24 30.59 -0.36
N PHE A 262 20.15 29.80 0.22
CA PHE A 262 21.36 29.30 -0.45
C PHE A 262 21.34 27.76 -0.53
N PRO A 263 20.90 27.18 -1.66
CA PRO A 263 20.93 25.74 -1.89
C PRO A 263 22.28 25.26 -2.42
N PHE A 264 22.88 24.31 -1.70
CA PHE A 264 24.10 23.59 -2.06
C PHE A 264 23.81 22.09 -2.12
N THR A 265 24.42 21.36 -3.05
CA THR A 265 24.51 19.90 -2.99
C THR A 265 25.83 19.48 -2.33
N PHE A 266 25.84 18.36 -1.60
CA PHE A 266 27.11 17.77 -1.15
C PHE A 266 27.99 17.33 -2.33
N ARG A 267 27.40 17.03 -3.49
CA ARG A 267 28.12 16.79 -4.76
C ARG A 267 28.98 18.00 -5.14
N GLU A 268 28.41 19.20 -5.17
CA GLU A 268 29.13 20.46 -5.44
C GLU A 268 30.21 20.75 -4.37
N LEU A 269 29.90 20.50 -3.08
CA LEU A 269 30.83 20.78 -1.97
C LEU A 269 32.03 19.82 -1.92
N ASN A 270 31.86 18.55 -2.31
CA ASN A 270 32.95 17.57 -2.39
C ASN A 270 34.10 18.03 -3.31
N VAL A 271 33.81 18.79 -4.37
CA VAL A 271 34.78 19.33 -5.34
C VAL A 271 35.67 20.44 -4.73
N LEU A 272 35.29 20.94 -3.55
CA LEU A 272 36.04 21.96 -2.81
C LEU A 272 36.90 21.38 -1.67
N LYS A 273 36.94 20.06 -1.49
CA LYS A 273 37.59 19.37 -0.35
C LYS A 273 39.03 19.81 -0.05
N GLU A 274 39.84 20.06 -1.08
CA GLU A 274 41.26 20.43 -0.95
C GLU A 274 41.49 21.95 -0.88
N LYS A 275 40.43 22.77 -0.86
CA LYS A 275 40.50 24.23 -0.86
C LYS A 275 40.05 24.81 0.47
N LYS A 276 40.61 25.97 0.81
CA LYS A 276 40.16 26.79 1.94
C LYS A 276 39.27 27.93 1.46
N TYR A 277 38.22 28.21 2.23
CA TYR A 277 37.27 29.28 2.05
C TYR A 277 36.83 29.80 3.43
N SER A 278 36.45 31.07 3.52
CA SER A 278 35.55 31.55 4.56
C SER A 278 34.09 31.31 4.17
N LEU A 279 33.15 31.41 5.11
CA LEU A 279 31.71 31.25 4.79
C LEU A 279 31.24 32.31 3.80
N VAL A 280 31.74 33.54 3.90
CA VAL A 280 31.45 34.62 2.93
C VAL A 280 32.00 34.27 1.55
N GLU A 281 33.26 33.82 1.45
CA GLU A 281 33.85 33.43 0.16
C GLU A 281 33.16 32.22 -0.47
N LEU A 282 32.73 31.25 0.33
CA LEU A 282 31.99 30.07 -0.14
C LEU A 282 30.63 30.47 -0.74
N VAL A 283 29.88 31.36 -0.09
CA VAL A 283 28.62 31.90 -0.65
C VAL A 283 28.92 32.74 -1.91
N HIS A 284 29.95 33.57 -1.90
CA HIS A 284 30.37 34.38 -3.05
C HIS A 284 30.86 33.55 -4.25
N HIS A 285 31.34 32.31 -4.02
CA HIS A 285 31.80 31.39 -5.06
C HIS A 285 30.63 30.82 -5.88
N PHE A 286 29.56 30.38 -5.23
CA PHE A 286 28.38 29.82 -5.89
C PHE A 286 27.33 30.87 -6.27
N PHE A 287 27.21 31.96 -5.51
CA PHE A 287 26.20 33.00 -5.68
C PHE A 287 26.85 34.36 -5.94
N THR A 288 27.44 34.51 -7.13
CA THR A 288 28.25 35.69 -7.53
C THR A 288 27.51 37.03 -7.41
N GLU A 289 26.18 37.02 -7.40
CA GLU A 289 25.31 38.17 -7.15
C GLU A 289 25.56 38.78 -5.76
N THR A 290 25.83 37.95 -4.76
CA THR A 290 26.14 38.38 -3.39
C THR A 290 27.48 39.09 -3.31
N LYS A 291 28.44 38.66 -4.14
CA LYS A 291 29.75 39.29 -4.32
C LYS A 291 29.64 40.64 -5.04
N GLU A 292 28.89 40.69 -6.14
CA GLU A 292 28.60 41.95 -6.85
C GLU A 292 27.92 43.00 -5.96
N ALA A 293 27.00 42.56 -5.09
CA ALA A 293 26.30 43.44 -4.15
C ALA A 293 27.13 43.81 -2.90
N GLY A 294 28.29 43.17 -2.69
CA GLY A 294 29.15 43.40 -1.52
C GLY A 294 28.55 42.91 -0.19
N ILE A 295 27.78 41.82 -0.21
CA ILE A 295 27.12 41.28 0.99
C ILE A 295 28.07 40.35 1.74
N CYS A 296 28.59 40.83 2.88
CA CYS A 296 29.46 40.05 3.77
C CYS A 296 28.83 39.80 5.17
N ARG A 297 27.92 40.67 5.64
CA ARG A 297 27.30 40.58 6.96
C ARG A 297 26.02 39.74 6.96
N PHE A 298 26.15 38.42 6.74
CA PHE A 298 25.00 37.50 6.78
C PHE A 298 24.30 37.43 8.15
N LYS A 299 24.93 37.89 9.23
CA LYS A 299 24.34 38.02 10.57
C LYS A 299 23.18 39.04 10.63
N GLU A 300 23.07 39.98 9.68
CA GLU A 300 21.98 40.99 9.61
C GLU A 300 20.67 40.48 8.96
N PHE A 301 20.62 39.22 8.49
CA PHE A 301 19.53 38.71 7.65
C PHE A 301 19.01 37.32 8.11
N GLN A 302 17.73 37.03 7.89
CA GLN A 302 17.24 35.65 8.02
C GLN A 302 17.69 34.82 6.81
N VAL A 303 18.73 34.01 7.01
CA VAL A 303 19.29 33.13 5.97
C VAL A 303 18.84 31.69 6.19
N VAL A 304 18.57 30.98 5.08
CA VAL A 304 18.41 29.52 5.05
C VAL A 304 19.50 28.90 4.16
N PHE A 305 20.25 27.95 4.71
CA PHE A 305 21.12 27.07 3.93
C PHE A 305 20.41 25.74 3.71
N ILE A 306 20.41 25.26 2.48
CA ILE A 306 19.92 23.93 2.14
C ILE A 306 21.12 23.09 1.68
N PHE A 307 21.31 21.92 2.28
CA PHE A 307 22.38 20.97 1.97
C PHE A 307 21.77 19.64 1.51
N ASP A 308 21.68 19.46 0.19
CA ASP A 308 21.03 18.30 -0.43
C ASP A 308 22.03 17.14 -0.63
N GLY A 309 21.64 15.92 -0.22
CA GLY A 309 22.39 14.68 -0.48
C GLY A 309 23.53 14.37 0.48
N LEU A 310 23.33 14.45 1.80
CA LEU A 310 24.34 14.06 2.81
C LEU A 310 24.84 12.61 2.64
N ASP A 311 24.02 11.71 2.10
CA ASP A 311 24.41 10.34 1.72
C ASP A 311 25.52 10.28 0.65
N GLU A 312 25.88 11.42 0.06
CA GLU A 312 26.89 11.58 -0.98
C GLU A 312 28.12 12.37 -0.50
N CYS A 313 28.15 12.76 0.78
CA CYS A 313 29.24 13.51 1.38
C CYS A 313 30.54 12.69 1.45
N ARG A 314 31.66 13.31 1.04
CA ARG A 314 33.03 12.76 1.11
C ARG A 314 33.98 13.67 1.90
N LEU A 315 33.42 14.67 2.58
CA LEU A 315 34.13 15.59 3.48
C LEU A 315 34.26 14.95 4.88
N PRO A 316 35.40 15.07 5.58
CA PRO A 316 35.58 14.52 6.91
C PRO A 316 34.85 15.37 7.96
N LEU A 317 33.55 15.15 8.14
CA LEU A 317 32.71 15.92 9.08
C LEU A 317 32.99 15.53 10.55
N ASP A 318 34.16 15.88 11.08
CA ASP A 318 34.52 15.60 12.47
C ASP A 318 33.90 16.62 13.43
N PHE A 319 32.75 16.27 14.02
CA PHE A 319 32.03 17.11 14.98
C PHE A 319 32.73 17.25 16.35
N HIS A 320 33.77 16.46 16.63
CA HIS A 320 34.45 16.42 17.93
C HIS A 320 35.77 17.19 17.90
N ASN A 321 36.62 16.91 16.91
CA ASN A 321 37.98 17.44 16.83
C ASN A 321 38.12 18.72 16.01
N ASN A 322 37.15 19.07 15.15
CA ASN A 322 37.26 20.27 14.31
C ASN A 322 37.23 21.58 15.15
N GLU A 323 38.13 22.48 14.76
CA GLU A 323 38.36 23.81 15.32
C GLU A 323 37.05 24.59 15.48
N ILE A 324 36.87 25.34 16.58
CA ILE A 324 35.61 26.09 16.82
C ILE A 324 35.65 27.43 16.11
N LEU A 325 34.91 27.55 15.00
CA LEU A 325 34.85 28.76 14.17
C LEU A 325 33.60 29.61 14.49
N THR A 326 33.77 30.92 14.65
CA THR A 326 32.67 31.87 14.95
C THR A 326 32.66 33.14 14.07
N ASP A 327 33.79 33.46 13.42
CA ASP A 327 33.86 34.47 12.37
C ASP A 327 33.48 33.86 11.01
N VAL A 328 32.75 34.61 10.19
CA VAL A 328 32.30 34.20 8.85
C VAL A 328 33.30 34.58 7.75
N THR A 329 34.35 35.34 8.09
CA THR A 329 35.41 35.84 7.20
C THR A 329 36.74 35.11 7.35
N GLU A 330 36.89 34.26 8.37
CA GLU A 330 38.08 33.41 8.56
C GLU A 330 38.06 32.20 7.61
N SER A 331 39.21 31.88 7.00
CA SER A 331 39.29 30.95 5.87
C SER A 331 39.87 29.58 6.27
N THR A 332 39.05 28.53 6.17
CA THR A 332 39.37 27.16 6.59
C THR A 332 38.83 26.11 5.60
N SER A 333 39.02 24.82 5.85
CA SER A 333 38.50 23.78 4.96
C SER A 333 36.97 23.66 5.03
N VAL A 334 36.36 23.16 3.96
CA VAL A 334 34.90 23.14 3.81
C VAL A 334 34.21 22.24 4.86
N ASP A 335 34.87 21.19 5.33
CA ASP A 335 34.37 20.34 6.43
C ASP A 335 34.34 21.10 7.78
N VAL A 336 35.35 21.93 8.08
CA VAL A 336 35.39 22.76 9.30
C VAL A 336 34.31 23.85 9.23
N LEU A 337 34.09 24.46 8.06
CA LEU A 337 32.96 25.38 7.85
C LEU A 337 31.61 24.70 8.12
N LEU A 338 31.36 23.55 7.49
CA LEU A 338 30.08 22.84 7.59
C LEU A 338 29.82 22.31 9.00
N THR A 339 30.80 21.67 9.64
CA THR A 339 30.66 21.18 11.02
C THR A 339 30.35 22.31 11.99
N ASN A 340 31.02 23.47 11.90
CA ASN A 340 30.71 24.62 12.77
C ASN A 340 29.37 25.29 12.48
N LEU A 341 28.95 25.33 11.20
CA LEU A 341 27.63 25.83 10.81
C LEU A 341 26.52 24.93 11.35
N ILE A 342 26.67 23.61 11.22
CA ILE A 342 25.73 22.61 11.73
C ILE A 342 25.67 22.63 13.28
N ARG A 343 26.82 22.68 13.97
CA ARG A 343 26.93 22.86 15.44
C ARG A 343 26.41 24.22 15.97
N GLY A 344 26.01 25.14 15.09
CA GLY A 344 25.51 26.46 15.47
C GLY A 344 26.56 27.39 16.08
N LYS A 345 27.86 27.11 15.87
CA LYS A 345 28.97 27.99 16.31
C LYS A 345 29.24 29.07 15.26
N LEU A 346 29.20 28.67 13.99
CA LEU A 346 29.27 29.58 12.84
C LEU A 346 27.86 29.99 12.42
N LEU A 347 27.64 31.30 12.25
CA LEU A 347 26.37 31.93 11.88
C LEU A 347 25.13 31.33 12.60
N PRO A 348 24.97 31.55 13.92
CA PRO A 348 23.92 30.90 14.71
C PRO A 348 22.49 31.21 14.22
N SER A 349 22.24 32.42 13.70
CA SER A 349 20.93 32.89 13.20
C SER A 349 20.45 32.26 11.89
N ALA A 350 21.31 31.52 11.18
CA ALA A 350 20.90 30.80 9.97
C ALA A 350 20.13 29.52 10.32
N ARG A 351 19.00 29.29 9.64
CA ARG A 351 18.31 27.99 9.65
C ARG A 351 18.94 27.07 8.60
N LEU A 352 18.96 25.77 8.89
CA LEU A 352 19.60 24.75 8.05
C LEU A 352 18.59 23.66 7.69
N TRP A 353 18.58 23.24 6.43
CA TRP A 353 17.82 22.07 5.97
C TRP A 353 18.75 21.10 5.26
N ILE A 354 18.84 19.87 5.76
CA ILE A 354 19.76 18.84 5.27
C ILE A 354 18.94 17.65 4.77
N THR A 355 19.16 17.17 3.54
CA THR A 355 18.49 15.96 3.03
C THR A 355 19.44 14.77 3.00
N THR A 356 18.93 13.58 3.30
CA THR A 356 19.76 12.35 3.41
C THR A 356 18.96 11.07 3.21
N ARG A 357 19.65 9.93 3.02
CA ARG A 357 19.09 8.59 3.22
C ARG A 357 19.19 8.15 4.69
N PRO A 358 18.30 7.27 5.19
CA PRO A 358 18.32 6.82 6.58
C PRO A 358 19.68 6.33 7.08
N ALA A 359 20.39 5.52 6.27
CA ALA A 359 21.70 4.96 6.58
C ALA A 359 22.82 6.02 6.78
N ALA A 360 22.70 7.21 6.18
CA ALA A 360 23.69 8.29 6.26
C ALA A 360 23.30 9.41 7.24
N ALA A 361 22.15 9.29 7.92
CA ALA A 361 21.72 10.27 8.92
C ALA A 361 22.64 10.32 10.15
N ASN A 362 23.36 9.23 10.44
CA ASN A 362 24.33 9.10 11.52
C ASN A 362 25.62 9.92 11.32
N GLN A 363 25.87 10.48 10.13
CA GLN A 363 27.02 11.37 9.88
C GLN A 363 26.92 12.70 10.64
N ILE A 364 25.74 13.07 11.14
CA ILE A 364 25.51 14.28 11.93
C ILE A 364 25.00 13.85 13.32
N PRO A 365 25.62 14.30 14.42
CA PRO A 365 25.15 13.98 15.77
C PRO A 365 23.70 14.44 16.00
N PRO A 366 22.82 13.63 16.63
CA PRO A 366 21.42 13.97 16.85
C PRO A 366 21.20 15.31 17.57
N GLU A 367 22.09 15.68 18.49
CA GLU A 367 22.07 16.95 19.23
C GLU A 367 22.29 18.20 18.36
N CYS A 368 22.74 18.04 17.11
CA CYS A 368 22.83 19.13 16.13
C CYS A 368 21.54 19.32 15.30
N VAL A 369 20.52 18.47 15.51
CA VAL A 369 19.29 18.41 14.70
C VAL A 369 18.07 18.72 15.57
N GLY A 370 17.42 19.87 15.35
CA GLY A 370 16.23 20.27 16.11
C GLY A 370 14.96 19.51 15.72
N MET A 371 14.84 19.14 14.44
CA MET A 371 13.75 18.28 13.94
C MET A 371 14.23 17.30 12.88
N VAL A 372 13.79 16.05 13.01
CA VAL A 372 13.87 15.05 11.94
C VAL A 372 12.51 15.00 11.25
N THR A 373 12.51 14.91 9.92
CA THR A 373 11.31 14.67 9.10
C THR A 373 11.58 13.49 8.17
N GLU A 374 10.53 12.78 7.77
CA GLU A 374 10.64 11.67 6.81
C GLU A 374 9.71 11.92 5.61
N VAL A 375 10.28 11.89 4.40
CA VAL A 375 9.50 11.86 3.16
C VAL A 375 9.05 10.43 2.92
N ARG A 376 7.76 10.18 3.08
CA ARG A 376 7.16 8.85 2.84
C ARG A 376 7.02 8.55 1.36
N GLY A 377 6.71 9.56 0.53
CA GLY A 377 6.51 9.41 -0.93
C GLY A 377 5.12 9.87 -1.38
N PHE A 378 4.57 9.21 -2.40
CA PHE A 378 3.20 9.41 -2.86
C PHE A 378 2.22 8.42 -2.21
N THR A 379 1.19 8.94 -1.56
CA THR A 379 -0.06 8.23 -1.23
C THR A 379 -0.83 7.87 -2.51
N ASP A 380 -1.78 6.95 -2.43
CA ASP A 380 -2.52 6.48 -3.62
C ASP A 380 -3.26 7.61 -4.39
N PRO A 381 -3.88 8.62 -3.75
CA PRO A 381 -4.40 9.81 -4.44
C PRO A 381 -3.31 10.64 -5.14
N GLN A 382 -2.13 10.80 -4.52
CA GLN A 382 -1.00 11.54 -5.11
C GLN A 382 -0.41 10.83 -6.33
N LYS A 383 -0.45 9.48 -6.39
CA LYS A 383 -0.09 8.72 -7.59
C LYS A 383 -0.98 9.11 -8.77
N GLU A 384 -2.30 9.12 -8.56
CA GLU A 384 -3.24 9.58 -9.59
C GLU A 384 -3.04 11.04 -9.98
N GLU A 385 -2.83 11.92 -9.00
CA GLU A 385 -2.55 13.34 -9.23
C GLU A 385 -1.33 13.53 -10.13
N TYR A 386 -0.23 12.79 -9.87
CA TYR A 386 0.97 12.82 -10.70
C TYR A 386 0.68 12.39 -12.14
N PHE A 387 0.05 11.23 -12.38
CA PHE A 387 -0.22 10.77 -13.76
C PHE A 387 -1.19 11.70 -14.49
N ARG A 388 -2.21 12.24 -13.79
CA ARG A 388 -3.19 13.19 -14.34
C ARG A 388 -2.58 14.57 -14.65
N LYS A 389 -1.54 15.00 -13.92
CA LYS A 389 -0.72 16.19 -14.23
C LYS A 389 0.29 15.95 -15.36
N ARG A 390 0.86 14.74 -15.42
CA ARG A 390 2.00 14.40 -16.29
C ARG A 390 1.60 14.12 -17.74
N SER A 391 0.43 13.54 -17.97
CA SER A 391 -0.08 13.25 -19.32
C SER A 391 -1.14 14.27 -19.75
N ARG A 392 -1.00 14.85 -20.96
CA ARG A 392 -1.90 15.89 -21.49
C ARG A 392 -3.24 15.36 -22.04
N ASP A 393 -3.41 14.05 -22.09
CA ASP A 393 -4.63 13.37 -22.53
C ASP A 393 -5.21 12.59 -21.35
N GLU A 394 -6.41 12.98 -20.92
CA GLU A 394 -7.13 12.40 -19.79
C GLU A 394 -7.47 10.91 -20.01
N LYS A 395 -7.64 10.46 -21.26
CA LYS A 395 -7.85 9.04 -21.57
C LYS A 395 -6.57 8.24 -21.40
N GLN A 396 -5.42 8.79 -21.80
CA GLN A 396 -4.11 8.18 -21.55
C GLN A 396 -3.81 8.13 -20.05
N ALA A 397 -4.03 9.24 -19.32
CA ALA A 397 -3.88 9.28 -17.86
C ALA A 397 -4.76 8.23 -17.17
N SER A 398 -6.05 8.13 -17.55
CA SER A 398 -6.99 7.14 -17.00
C SER A 398 -6.56 5.70 -17.32
N THR A 399 -6.07 5.44 -18.54
CA THR A 399 -5.55 4.13 -18.95
C THR A 399 -4.31 3.74 -18.14
N ILE A 400 -3.39 4.68 -17.92
CA ILE A 400 -2.18 4.50 -17.11
C ILE A 400 -2.55 4.22 -15.65
N ILE A 401 -3.44 5.02 -15.06
CA ILE A 401 -3.93 4.83 -13.68
C ILE A 401 -4.60 3.47 -13.52
N SER A 402 -5.45 3.06 -14.47
CA SER A 402 -6.11 1.75 -14.45
C SER A 402 -5.11 0.60 -14.51
N HIS A 403 -4.14 0.66 -15.44
CA HIS A 403 -3.11 -0.39 -15.59
C HIS A 403 -2.23 -0.53 -14.35
N ILE A 404 -1.83 0.60 -13.75
CA ILE A 404 -1.04 0.62 -12.52
C ILE A 404 -1.86 0.06 -11.35
N LYS A 405 -3.15 0.39 -11.23
CA LYS A 405 -4.03 -0.21 -10.21
C LYS A 405 -4.17 -1.73 -10.36
N THR A 406 -4.21 -2.26 -11.58
CA THR A 406 -4.28 -3.71 -11.83
C THR A 406 -2.96 -4.45 -11.54
N SER A 407 -1.79 -3.83 -11.72
CA SER A 407 -0.50 -4.45 -11.37
C SER A 407 0.03 -3.94 -10.02
N ARG A 408 -0.22 -4.69 -8.94
CA ARG A 408 0.21 -4.31 -7.58
C ARG A 408 1.72 -4.03 -7.50
N SER A 409 2.55 -4.78 -8.21
CA SER A 409 4.00 -4.56 -8.28
C SER A 409 4.34 -3.15 -8.78
N LEU A 410 3.66 -2.67 -9.82
CA LEU A 410 3.82 -1.29 -10.31
C LEU A 410 3.20 -0.28 -9.34
N HIS A 411 2.06 -0.59 -8.73
CA HIS A 411 1.38 0.29 -7.78
C HIS A 411 2.18 0.54 -6.49
N ILE A 412 2.86 -0.48 -5.96
CA ILE A 412 3.75 -0.38 -4.80
C ILE A 412 4.99 0.45 -5.16
N MET A 413 5.61 0.18 -6.31
CA MET A 413 6.78 0.94 -6.77
C MET A 413 6.44 2.41 -7.02
N CYS A 414 5.26 2.72 -7.57
CA CYS A 414 4.75 4.09 -7.72
C CYS A 414 4.52 4.84 -6.39
N HIS A 415 4.83 4.26 -5.22
CA HIS A 415 5.01 5.04 -3.99
C HIS A 415 6.21 6.02 -4.10
N ILE A 416 7.22 5.69 -4.91
CA ILE A 416 8.35 6.58 -5.19
C ILE A 416 8.14 7.34 -6.52
N PRO A 417 8.22 8.69 -6.54
CA PRO A 417 8.06 9.50 -7.75
C PRO A 417 8.96 9.11 -8.93
N VAL A 418 10.18 8.61 -8.69
CA VAL A 418 11.07 8.15 -9.78
C VAL A 418 10.50 6.93 -10.54
N PHE A 419 9.82 6.01 -9.84
CA PHE A 419 9.15 4.89 -10.50
C PHE A 419 7.88 5.37 -11.23
N CYS A 420 7.16 6.38 -10.70
CA CYS A 420 6.09 7.04 -11.47
C CYS A 420 6.61 7.69 -12.76
N TRP A 421 7.77 8.34 -12.72
CA TRP A 421 8.41 8.94 -13.89
C TRP A 421 8.83 7.91 -14.94
N ILE A 422 9.49 6.81 -14.52
CA ILE A 422 9.83 5.68 -15.40
C ILE A 422 8.57 5.09 -16.01
N THR A 423 7.53 4.88 -15.20
CA THR A 423 6.27 4.28 -15.65
C THR A 423 5.50 5.19 -16.63
N ALA A 424 5.39 6.48 -16.35
CA ALA A 424 4.81 7.45 -17.29
C ALA A 424 5.59 7.46 -18.61
N THR A 425 6.93 7.52 -18.55
CA THR A 425 7.80 7.57 -19.74
C THR A 425 7.62 6.35 -20.65
N VAL A 426 7.51 5.15 -20.08
CA VAL A 426 7.31 3.91 -20.83
C VAL A 426 5.89 3.80 -21.38
N LEU A 427 4.86 3.99 -20.55
CA LEU A 427 3.48 3.80 -20.97
C LEU A 427 3.05 4.89 -21.96
N GLU A 428 3.57 6.12 -21.86
CA GLU A 428 3.35 7.17 -22.86
C GLU A 428 4.02 6.88 -24.22
N ASP A 429 5.11 6.09 -24.32
CA ASP A 429 5.67 5.65 -25.62
C ASP A 429 4.82 4.51 -26.22
N LEU A 430 4.46 3.54 -25.37
CA LEU A 430 3.70 2.35 -25.75
C LEU A 430 2.24 2.62 -26.10
N LEU A 431 1.64 3.71 -25.59
CA LEU A 431 0.29 4.14 -25.97
C LEU A 431 0.27 4.98 -27.26
N LYS A 432 1.34 5.73 -27.57
CA LYS A 432 1.45 6.51 -28.82
C LYS A 432 1.73 5.65 -30.05
N SER A 433 2.41 4.51 -29.88
CA SER A 433 2.91 3.66 -30.96
C SER A 433 2.00 2.47 -31.31
N ARG A 434 0.70 2.54 -30.99
CA ARG A 434 -0.11 1.33 -30.73
C ARG A 434 -1.25 1.05 -31.71
N GLU A 435 -1.15 -0.09 -32.39
CA GLU A 435 -2.28 -0.77 -33.05
C GLU A 435 -2.63 -2.14 -32.42
N GLY A 436 -2.16 -2.46 -31.20
CA GLY A 436 -2.74 -3.58 -30.41
C GLY A 436 -1.83 -4.47 -29.53
N GLY A 437 -0.69 -4.00 -29.01
CA GLY A 437 0.12 -4.79 -28.07
C GLY A 437 -0.48 -4.92 -26.65
N GLU A 438 0.09 -5.79 -25.80
CA GLU A 438 -0.17 -5.82 -24.35
C GLU A 438 0.67 -4.76 -23.60
N LEU A 439 0.21 -4.30 -22.42
CA LEU A 439 0.98 -3.38 -21.56
C LEU A 439 1.89 -4.18 -20.62
N PRO A 440 3.08 -3.68 -20.23
CA PRO A 440 4.02 -4.41 -19.37
C PRO A 440 3.43 -4.72 -17.99
N LYS A 441 3.49 -5.99 -17.57
CA LYS A 441 2.91 -6.49 -16.32
C LYS A 441 3.96 -6.64 -15.22
N THR A 442 5.19 -7.03 -15.59
CA THR A 442 6.33 -7.24 -14.68
C THR A 442 7.24 -6.01 -14.60
N LEU A 443 8.06 -5.92 -13.54
CA LEU A 443 9.05 -4.85 -13.41
C LEU A 443 10.16 -4.98 -14.46
N THR A 444 10.53 -6.20 -14.82
CA THR A 444 11.55 -6.46 -15.83
C THR A 444 11.09 -6.03 -17.23
N GLU A 445 9.84 -6.30 -17.61
CA GLU A 445 9.27 -5.78 -18.87
C GLU A 445 9.30 -4.23 -18.87
N MET A 446 8.87 -3.59 -17.78
CA MET A 446 8.93 -2.12 -17.66
C MET A 446 10.35 -1.57 -17.81
N TYR A 447 11.35 -2.21 -17.22
CA TYR A 447 12.74 -1.76 -17.30
C TYR A 447 13.39 -2.04 -18.65
N ILE A 448 13.03 -3.14 -19.33
CA ILE A 448 13.40 -3.41 -20.72
C ILE A 448 12.82 -2.32 -21.63
N HIS A 449 11.52 -2.04 -21.52
CA HIS A 449 10.89 -1.00 -22.32
C HIS A 449 11.48 0.39 -22.01
N PHE A 450 11.78 0.70 -20.75
CA PHE A 450 12.47 1.94 -20.39
C PHE A 450 13.83 2.06 -21.09
N LEU A 451 14.65 1.01 -21.07
CA LEU A 451 15.93 0.99 -21.76
C LEU A 451 15.78 1.17 -23.27
N VAL A 452 14.81 0.49 -23.90
CA VAL A 452 14.51 0.63 -25.34
C VAL A 452 14.06 2.05 -25.68
N VAL A 453 13.18 2.67 -24.88
CA VAL A 453 12.74 4.07 -25.07
C VAL A 453 13.91 5.04 -24.96
N GLN A 454 14.80 4.87 -23.97
CA GLN A 454 15.97 5.73 -23.83
C GLN A 454 16.97 5.55 -24.98
N SER A 455 17.16 4.32 -25.50
CA SER A 455 17.96 4.06 -26.71
C SER A 455 17.38 4.73 -27.95
N LYS A 456 16.07 4.57 -28.23
CA LYS A 456 15.37 5.29 -29.31
C LYS A 456 15.59 6.80 -29.20
N MET A 457 15.34 7.37 -28.01
CA MET A 457 15.47 8.81 -27.77
C MET A 457 16.90 9.33 -27.90
N LYS A 458 17.92 8.49 -27.66
CA LYS A 458 19.31 8.84 -27.95
C LYS A 458 19.56 8.91 -29.45
N ASN A 459 19.25 7.83 -30.18
CA ASN A 459 19.53 7.70 -31.61
C ASN A 459 18.92 8.87 -32.41
N VAL A 460 17.67 9.23 -32.12
CA VAL A 460 16.93 10.33 -32.78
C VAL A 460 17.44 11.73 -32.40
N LYS A 461 18.07 11.91 -31.22
CA LYS A 461 18.56 13.22 -30.76
C LYS A 461 20.00 13.53 -31.14
N TYR A 462 20.86 12.51 -31.28
CA TYR A 462 22.31 12.69 -31.43
C TYR A 462 22.92 11.96 -32.62
N ASP A 463 22.42 10.76 -32.94
CA ASP A 463 22.98 9.91 -33.99
C ASP A 463 22.30 10.14 -35.36
N GLY A 464 21.30 11.03 -35.40
CA GLY A 464 20.64 11.50 -36.63
C GLY A 464 19.59 10.55 -37.23
N GLY A 465 19.26 9.47 -36.53
CA GLY A 465 18.32 8.44 -37.00
C GLY A 465 16.85 8.87 -36.95
N ALA A 466 16.02 8.17 -37.72
CA ALA A 466 14.56 8.28 -37.71
C ALA A 466 13.95 7.44 -36.57
N GLU A 467 12.73 7.77 -36.15
CA GLU A 467 11.98 6.98 -35.15
C GLU A 467 11.62 5.55 -35.63
N THR A 468 11.78 5.29 -36.94
CA THR A 468 11.61 3.98 -37.59
C THR A 468 12.87 3.10 -37.59
N ASP A 469 14.03 3.62 -37.18
CA ASP A 469 15.29 2.90 -37.29
C ASP A 469 15.44 1.80 -36.22
N PRO A 470 16.30 0.78 -36.46
CA PRO A 470 16.59 -0.24 -35.46
C PRO A 470 17.06 0.37 -34.13
N HIS A 471 16.35 0.05 -33.05
CA HIS A 471 16.57 0.65 -31.73
C HIS A 471 17.93 0.29 -31.09
N TRP A 472 18.68 -0.65 -31.67
CA TRP A 472 20.06 -0.98 -31.31
C TRP A 472 21.04 -0.73 -32.48
N SER A 473 21.76 0.39 -32.43
CA SER A 473 23.00 0.59 -33.20
C SER A 473 24.16 -0.22 -32.58
N PRO A 474 25.23 -0.55 -33.33
CA PRO A 474 26.44 -1.18 -32.76
C PRO A 474 27.04 -0.38 -31.59
N GLU A 475 26.99 0.95 -31.69
CA GLU A 475 27.53 1.90 -30.73
C GLU A 475 26.69 1.93 -29.45
N SER A 476 25.36 1.97 -29.58
CA SER A 476 24.44 1.90 -28.42
C SER A 476 24.51 0.53 -27.74
N ARG A 477 24.61 -0.57 -28.51
CA ARG A 477 24.83 -1.92 -27.95
C ARG A 477 26.10 -1.96 -27.09
N LYS A 478 27.23 -1.54 -27.65
CA LYS A 478 28.51 -1.47 -26.91
C LYS A 478 28.42 -0.58 -25.67
N MET A 479 27.75 0.56 -25.77
CA MET A 479 27.54 1.48 -24.65
C MET A 479 26.75 0.84 -23.51
N ILE A 480 25.66 0.11 -23.80
CA ILE A 480 24.87 -0.59 -22.78
C ILE A 480 25.66 -1.75 -22.16
N GLU A 481 26.43 -2.50 -22.96
CA GLU A 481 27.28 -3.58 -22.43
C GLU A 481 28.34 -3.08 -21.45
N SER A 482 29.02 -1.97 -21.76
CA SER A 482 29.98 -1.34 -20.84
C SER A 482 29.32 -0.67 -19.63
N LEU A 483 28.14 -0.05 -19.79
CA LEU A 483 27.37 0.49 -18.64
C LEU A 483 26.90 -0.63 -17.71
N GLY A 484 26.52 -1.78 -18.24
CA GLY A 484 26.17 -2.97 -17.46
C GLY A 484 27.37 -3.53 -16.68
N LYS A 485 28.56 -3.56 -17.28
CA LYS A 485 29.81 -3.92 -16.58
C LYS A 485 30.06 -2.97 -15.39
N LEU A 486 30.05 -1.67 -15.65
CA LEU A 486 30.21 -0.64 -14.61
C LEU A 486 29.16 -0.78 -13.50
N ALA A 487 27.90 -1.00 -13.88
CA ALA A 487 26.80 -1.17 -12.93
C ALA A 487 27.04 -2.36 -12.01
N PHE A 488 27.43 -3.53 -12.54
CA PHE A 488 27.71 -4.73 -11.76
C PHE A 488 28.94 -4.56 -10.84
N GLU A 489 30.08 -4.14 -11.41
CA GLU A 489 31.34 -3.99 -10.65
C GLU A 489 31.22 -2.95 -9.54
N GLN A 490 30.45 -1.88 -9.74
CA GLN A 490 30.26 -0.84 -8.73
C GLN A 490 29.13 -1.17 -7.74
N LEU A 491 28.11 -1.95 -8.14
CA LEU A 491 27.09 -2.47 -7.21
C LEU A 491 27.73 -3.41 -6.16
N GLN A 492 28.65 -4.29 -6.59
CA GLN A 492 29.45 -5.14 -5.70
C GLN A 492 30.36 -4.33 -4.76
N LYS A 493 30.81 -3.15 -5.18
CA LYS A 493 31.59 -2.19 -4.35
C LYS A 493 30.70 -1.29 -3.47
N GLY A 494 29.37 -1.34 -3.58
CA GLY A 494 28.45 -0.43 -2.89
C GLY A 494 28.46 1.03 -3.41
N ASN A 495 29.06 1.27 -4.58
CA ASN A 495 29.27 2.61 -5.13
C ASN A 495 28.08 3.08 -6.00
N LEU A 496 27.69 4.35 -5.80
CA LEU A 496 26.57 5.02 -6.51
C LEU A 496 27.03 6.22 -7.36
N ILE A 497 28.31 6.60 -7.25
CA ILE A 497 28.91 7.79 -7.85
C ILE A 497 30.27 7.40 -8.46
N PHE A 498 30.47 7.72 -9.74
CA PHE A 498 31.57 7.22 -10.56
C PHE A 498 32.37 8.37 -11.19
N TYR A 499 33.68 8.18 -11.32
CA TYR A 499 34.64 9.16 -11.84
C TYR A 499 35.13 8.73 -13.23
N GLU A 500 35.81 9.63 -13.96
CA GLU A 500 36.37 9.30 -15.27
C GLU A 500 37.28 8.05 -15.25
N SER A 501 37.96 7.79 -14.13
CA SER A 501 38.72 6.55 -13.88
C SER A 501 37.84 5.29 -13.95
N ASP A 502 36.72 5.26 -13.22
CA ASP A 502 35.79 4.11 -13.20
C ASP A 502 35.21 3.85 -14.61
N LEU A 503 34.89 4.91 -15.34
CA LEU A 503 34.42 4.82 -16.73
C LEU A 503 35.49 4.19 -17.63
N THR A 504 36.74 4.64 -17.53
CA THR A 504 37.84 4.12 -18.36
C THR A 504 38.22 2.67 -18.04
N GLU A 505 38.13 2.23 -16.78
CA GLU A 505 38.28 0.82 -16.37
C GLU A 505 37.20 -0.10 -16.99
N CYS A 506 36.00 0.44 -17.24
CA CYS A 506 34.92 -0.24 -17.95
C CYS A 506 34.94 -0.04 -19.49
N GLY A 507 35.96 0.64 -20.03
CA GLY A 507 36.13 0.87 -21.47
C GLY A 507 35.13 1.87 -22.07
N ILE A 508 34.55 2.76 -21.24
CA ILE A 508 33.53 3.73 -21.63
C ILE A 508 34.19 5.02 -22.16
N ASP A 509 33.81 5.48 -23.35
CA ASP A 509 34.11 6.87 -23.76
C ASP A 509 33.24 7.84 -22.95
N ILE A 510 33.90 8.67 -22.16
CA ILE A 510 33.34 9.75 -21.33
C ILE A 510 32.40 10.66 -22.15
N ARG A 511 32.72 10.93 -23.43
CA ARG A 511 31.83 11.71 -24.31
C ARG A 511 30.57 10.95 -24.70
N ALA A 512 30.68 9.66 -25.02
CA ALA A 512 29.51 8.81 -25.30
C ALA A 512 28.62 8.59 -24.07
N ALA A 513 29.20 8.53 -22.87
CA ALA A 513 28.49 8.43 -21.59
C ALA A 513 27.62 9.66 -21.31
N SER A 514 28.16 10.85 -21.56
CA SER A 514 27.48 12.14 -21.36
C SER A 514 26.14 12.25 -22.14
N VAL A 515 26.02 11.50 -23.25
CA VAL A 515 24.84 11.47 -24.12
C VAL A 515 23.69 10.61 -23.55
N CYS A 516 24.00 9.63 -22.70
CA CYS A 516 23.03 8.65 -22.17
C CYS A 516 22.22 9.16 -20.97
N SER A 517 21.98 10.47 -20.86
CA SER A 517 21.56 11.16 -19.63
C SER A 517 20.19 10.77 -19.04
N GLY A 518 19.35 10.03 -19.78
CA GLY A 518 18.11 9.42 -19.27
C GLY A 518 18.29 8.05 -18.59
N VAL A 519 19.51 7.50 -18.58
CA VAL A 519 19.90 6.24 -17.90
C VAL A 519 21.11 6.47 -16.99
N PHE A 520 22.11 7.18 -17.50
CA PHE A 520 23.40 7.46 -16.87
C PHE A 520 23.73 8.93 -17.03
N THR A 521 23.67 9.69 -15.94
CA THR A 521 23.66 11.16 -15.95
C THR A 521 25.02 11.70 -15.51
N GLN A 522 25.62 12.56 -16.35
CA GLN A 522 26.72 13.42 -15.92
C GLN A 522 26.18 14.48 -14.95
N VAL A 523 26.71 14.52 -13.73
CA VAL A 523 26.24 15.43 -12.68
C VAL A 523 26.68 16.87 -12.93
N PHE A 524 27.95 17.06 -13.31
CA PHE A 524 28.53 18.39 -13.48
C PHE A 524 28.27 18.94 -14.88
N LYS A 525 27.33 19.89 -14.99
CA LYS A 525 27.17 20.74 -16.16
C LYS A 525 28.17 21.91 -16.07
N GLN A 526 28.92 22.14 -17.14
CA GLN A 526 30.10 23.02 -17.11
C GLN A 526 29.73 24.52 -17.12
N GLU A 527 29.55 25.12 -15.95
CA GLU A 527 29.40 26.58 -15.82
C GLU A 527 30.69 27.24 -15.31
N ARG A 528 31.37 27.94 -16.23
CA ARG A 528 32.48 28.89 -15.98
C ARG A 528 33.76 28.36 -15.28
N GLY A 529 34.26 27.22 -15.78
CA GLY A 529 35.60 27.25 -16.40
C GLY A 529 36.87 26.98 -15.58
N LEU A 530 36.82 26.43 -14.36
CA LEU A 530 38.03 26.13 -13.56
C LEU A 530 38.09 24.72 -12.92
N TYR A 531 37.30 23.76 -13.42
CA TYR A 531 37.34 22.35 -12.98
C TYR A 531 37.31 21.39 -14.18
N GLN A 532 38.00 20.25 -14.04
CA GLN A 532 38.24 19.29 -15.14
C GLN A 532 37.52 17.94 -14.96
N ASP A 533 37.36 17.46 -13.73
CA ASP A 533 36.85 16.11 -13.46
C ASP A 533 35.33 16.02 -13.61
N LYS A 534 34.86 15.10 -14.47
CA LYS A 534 33.43 14.77 -14.58
C LYS A 534 33.07 13.62 -13.66
N VAL A 535 31.89 13.73 -13.06
CA VAL A 535 31.31 12.72 -12.16
C VAL A 535 29.94 12.32 -12.68
N PHE A 536 29.65 11.02 -12.58
CA PHE A 536 28.48 10.37 -13.15
C PHE A 536 27.73 9.55 -12.11
N CYS A 537 26.43 9.36 -12.30
CA CYS A 537 25.62 8.40 -11.55
C CYS A 537 24.54 7.80 -12.47
N PHE A 538 23.98 6.64 -12.11
CA PHE A 538 22.71 6.21 -12.71
C PHE A 538 21.56 7.12 -12.24
N VAL A 539 20.49 7.21 -13.01
CA VAL A 539 19.29 8.02 -12.64
C VAL A 539 18.65 7.50 -11.34
N HIS A 540 18.73 6.19 -11.09
CA HIS A 540 18.31 5.57 -9.84
C HIS A 540 19.09 4.26 -9.58
N LEU A 541 19.17 3.81 -8.32
CA LEU A 541 19.81 2.55 -7.95
C LEU A 541 19.18 1.35 -8.68
N SER A 542 17.86 1.31 -8.82
CA SER A 542 17.17 0.28 -9.60
C SER A 542 17.56 0.22 -11.08
N VAL A 543 18.07 1.31 -11.67
CA VAL A 543 18.62 1.32 -13.04
C VAL A 543 20.01 0.68 -13.06
N GLN A 544 20.82 0.88 -12.00
CA GLN A 544 22.09 0.19 -11.80
C GLN A 544 21.87 -1.32 -11.57
N GLU A 545 20.93 -1.71 -10.70
CA GLU A 545 20.57 -3.11 -10.46
C GLU A 545 20.08 -3.82 -11.74
N PHE A 546 19.23 -3.17 -12.54
CA PHE A 546 18.75 -3.71 -13.81
C PHE A 546 19.89 -3.91 -14.82
N LEU A 547 20.77 -2.92 -14.99
CA LEU A 547 21.90 -3.02 -15.92
C LEU A 547 22.96 -4.03 -15.45
N ALA A 548 23.14 -4.18 -14.13
CA ALA A 548 23.97 -5.23 -13.55
C ALA A 548 23.39 -6.63 -13.82
N ALA A 549 22.09 -6.84 -13.61
CA ALA A 549 21.40 -8.09 -13.92
C ALA A 549 21.48 -8.43 -15.42
N LEU A 550 21.27 -7.43 -16.27
CA LEU A 550 21.42 -7.54 -17.73
C LEU A 550 22.86 -7.91 -18.14
N HIS A 551 23.88 -7.35 -17.48
CA HIS A 551 25.28 -7.70 -17.72
C HIS A 551 25.62 -9.14 -17.33
N VAL A 552 25.16 -9.60 -16.16
CA VAL A 552 25.36 -10.99 -15.71
C VAL A 552 24.67 -11.97 -16.67
N HIS A 553 23.43 -11.68 -17.06
CA HIS A 553 22.67 -12.48 -18.03
C HIS A 553 23.33 -12.51 -19.42
N LEU A 554 23.74 -11.36 -19.96
CA LEU A 554 24.44 -11.25 -21.24
C LEU A 554 25.79 -11.99 -21.23
N THR A 555 26.54 -11.87 -20.14
CA THR A 555 27.85 -12.52 -20.00
C THR A 555 27.68 -14.03 -19.98
N PHE A 556 26.77 -14.55 -19.16
CA PHE A 556 26.51 -15.99 -19.11
C PHE A 556 26.05 -16.56 -20.46
N ILE A 557 25.15 -15.87 -21.17
CA ILE A 557 24.70 -16.32 -22.51
C ILE A 557 25.84 -16.29 -23.55
N LYS A 558 26.76 -15.33 -23.46
CA LYS A 558 27.87 -15.17 -24.42
C LYS A 558 29.07 -16.10 -24.15
N SER A 559 29.34 -16.46 -22.89
CA SER A 559 30.58 -17.17 -22.51
C SER A 559 30.40 -18.37 -21.56
N GLY A 560 29.21 -18.58 -20.99
CA GLY A 560 28.96 -19.60 -19.96
C GLY A 560 29.58 -19.31 -18.59
N VAL A 561 30.14 -18.11 -18.39
CA VAL A 561 30.76 -17.70 -17.12
C VAL A 561 29.70 -17.19 -16.14
N ASN A 562 29.62 -17.82 -14.97
CA ASN A 562 28.80 -17.34 -13.86
C ASN A 562 29.58 -16.27 -13.05
N LEU A 563 29.20 -15.00 -13.19
CA LEU A 563 29.82 -13.88 -12.46
C LEU A 563 29.46 -13.82 -10.97
N LEU A 564 28.57 -14.70 -10.48
CA LEU A 564 28.12 -14.74 -9.07
C LEU A 564 28.76 -15.89 -8.27
N ALA A 565 29.69 -16.65 -8.84
CA ALA A 565 30.39 -17.75 -8.17
C ALA A 565 31.75 -17.30 -7.61
N GLU A 566 32.08 -17.72 -6.38
CA GLU A 566 33.36 -17.43 -5.71
C GLU A 566 34.57 -17.96 -6.50
N GLU A 567 34.43 -19.14 -7.11
CA GLU A 567 35.34 -19.64 -8.15
C GLU A 567 34.68 -19.46 -9.53
N GLN A 568 35.42 -18.87 -10.49
CA GLN A 568 34.97 -18.65 -11.87
C GLN A 568 34.91 -19.97 -12.69
N THR A 569 34.02 -20.86 -12.27
CA THR A 569 33.77 -22.15 -12.90
C THR A 569 32.84 -21.99 -14.10
N THR A 570 33.10 -22.76 -15.16
CA THR A 570 32.26 -22.82 -16.36
C THR A 570 31.04 -23.71 -16.11
N SER A 571 30.11 -23.23 -15.29
CA SER A 571 28.89 -23.96 -14.92
C SER A 571 28.00 -24.21 -16.14
N SER A 572 27.92 -25.47 -16.58
CA SER A 572 27.30 -25.88 -17.86
C SER A 572 25.77 -25.81 -17.92
N SER A 573 25.10 -25.18 -16.94
CA SER A 573 23.65 -25.07 -16.88
C SER A 573 23.16 -23.72 -16.39
N SER A 574 22.30 -23.08 -17.19
CA SER A 574 21.63 -21.83 -16.85
C SER A 574 20.80 -21.91 -15.56
N ALA A 575 20.31 -23.11 -15.19
CA ALA A 575 19.61 -23.30 -13.92
C ALA A 575 20.52 -22.98 -12.72
N HIS A 576 21.81 -23.38 -12.79
CA HIS A 576 22.77 -23.14 -11.73
C HIS A 576 23.05 -21.64 -11.52
N LEU A 577 23.13 -20.84 -12.59
CA LEU A 577 23.24 -19.38 -12.47
C LEU A 577 22.11 -18.80 -11.63
N TYR A 578 20.86 -19.12 -11.99
CA TYR A 578 19.68 -18.57 -11.31
C TYR A 578 19.52 -19.09 -9.89
N GLN A 579 19.90 -20.34 -9.62
CA GLN A 579 19.91 -20.91 -8.27
C GLN A 579 20.97 -20.23 -7.39
N SER A 580 22.21 -20.05 -7.90
CA SER A 580 23.24 -19.28 -7.19
C SER A 580 22.79 -17.84 -6.89
N ALA A 581 22.13 -17.17 -7.84
CA ALA A 581 21.61 -15.83 -7.63
C ALA A 581 20.54 -15.74 -6.53
N VAL A 582 19.65 -16.75 -6.44
CA VAL A 582 18.68 -16.89 -5.36
C VAL A 582 19.39 -17.04 -4.01
N ASP A 583 20.43 -17.88 -3.94
CA ASP A 583 21.15 -18.14 -2.70
C ASP A 583 21.97 -16.91 -2.24
N GLU A 584 22.63 -16.17 -3.14
CA GLU A 584 23.33 -14.91 -2.79
C GLU A 584 22.36 -13.83 -2.29
N ALA A 585 21.20 -13.66 -2.92
CA ALA A 585 20.19 -12.73 -2.44
C ALA A 585 19.62 -13.14 -1.07
N LEU A 586 19.52 -14.44 -0.78
CA LEU A 586 19.11 -14.93 0.53
C LEU A 586 20.21 -14.76 1.60
N LYS A 587 21.50 -14.89 1.25
CA LYS A 587 22.63 -14.54 2.13
C LYS A 587 22.62 -13.06 2.50
N SER A 588 22.23 -12.16 1.57
CA SER A 588 22.17 -10.72 1.79
C SER A 588 21.33 -10.37 3.05
N PRO A 589 21.89 -9.68 4.06
CA PRO A 589 21.14 -9.32 5.26
C PRO A 589 20.14 -8.19 4.98
N ASN A 590 20.60 -7.11 4.32
CA ASN A 590 19.80 -5.94 4.01
C ASN A 590 18.96 -6.04 2.73
N GLY A 591 19.28 -6.96 1.81
CA GLY A 591 18.54 -7.14 0.56
C GLY A 591 19.00 -6.28 -0.61
N HIS A 592 20.27 -5.86 -0.63
CA HIS A 592 20.86 -5.09 -1.74
C HIS A 592 20.95 -5.86 -3.07
N LEU A 593 20.56 -7.13 -3.10
CA LEU A 593 20.43 -7.96 -4.31
C LEU A 593 18.96 -8.32 -4.62
N ASP A 594 17.99 -7.86 -3.81
CA ASP A 594 16.59 -8.29 -3.93
C ASP A 594 15.98 -7.90 -5.29
N LEU A 595 16.20 -6.66 -5.74
CA LEU A 595 15.66 -6.15 -7.00
C LEU A 595 16.56 -6.52 -8.20
N PHE A 596 17.88 -6.58 -8.03
CA PHE A 596 18.79 -7.28 -8.97
C PHE A 596 18.32 -8.71 -9.31
N LEU A 597 17.93 -9.51 -8.30
CA LEU A 597 17.46 -10.89 -8.51
C LEU A 597 16.15 -10.93 -9.31
N ARG A 598 15.18 -10.06 -8.97
CA ARG A 598 13.91 -9.92 -9.71
C ARG A 598 14.18 -9.70 -11.20
N PHE A 599 15.07 -8.76 -11.54
CA PHE A 599 15.47 -8.48 -12.92
C PHE A 599 16.20 -9.64 -13.59
N LEU A 600 17.16 -10.28 -12.92
CA LEU A 600 17.93 -11.40 -13.48
C LEU A 600 17.03 -12.61 -13.81
N LEU A 601 16.01 -12.85 -12.99
CA LEU A 601 15.02 -13.91 -13.21
C LEU A 601 14.00 -13.54 -14.30
N GLY A 602 13.50 -12.30 -14.32
CA GLY A 602 12.64 -11.83 -15.41
C GLY A 602 13.33 -11.86 -16.78
N LEU A 603 14.65 -11.63 -16.83
CA LEU A 603 15.46 -11.76 -18.05
C LEU A 603 15.60 -13.23 -18.52
N SER A 604 15.35 -14.22 -17.66
CA SER A 604 15.33 -15.64 -18.07
C SER A 604 14.14 -16.00 -18.99
N LEU A 605 13.09 -15.17 -19.04
CA LEU A 605 11.92 -15.41 -19.88
C LEU A 605 12.19 -15.07 -21.35
N GLN A 606 11.87 -16.01 -22.25
CA GLN A 606 12.03 -15.81 -23.70
C GLN A 606 11.23 -14.61 -24.23
N THR A 607 10.05 -14.31 -23.65
CA THR A 607 9.26 -13.10 -23.96
C THR A 607 10.07 -11.82 -23.76
N ASN A 608 10.79 -11.74 -22.65
CA ASN A 608 11.57 -10.57 -22.27
C ASN A 608 12.87 -10.47 -23.08
N GLN A 609 13.44 -11.61 -23.49
CA GLN A 609 14.56 -11.66 -24.41
C GLN A 609 14.19 -11.20 -25.84
N ILE A 610 12.94 -11.44 -26.29
CA ILE A 610 12.42 -10.93 -27.57
C ILE A 610 12.31 -9.39 -27.56
N LEU A 611 11.91 -8.79 -26.44
CA LEU A 611 11.89 -7.33 -26.28
C LEU A 611 13.29 -6.69 -26.34
N LEU A 612 14.35 -7.48 -26.14
CA LEU A 612 15.76 -7.10 -26.27
C LEU A 612 16.41 -7.62 -27.58
N GLN A 613 15.62 -8.00 -28.58
CA GLN A 613 16.12 -8.52 -29.86
C GLN A 613 17.00 -7.48 -30.56
N GLY A 614 18.28 -7.81 -30.73
CA GLY A 614 19.29 -6.89 -31.27
C GLY A 614 20.28 -6.36 -30.22
N LEU A 615 20.03 -6.57 -28.92
CA LEU A 615 21.04 -6.61 -27.86
C LEU A 615 21.39 -8.07 -27.52
N LEU A 616 20.36 -8.93 -27.41
CA LEU A 616 20.49 -10.38 -27.30
C LEU A 616 20.40 -11.05 -28.67
N THR A 617 21.23 -12.07 -28.88
CA THR A 617 21.01 -13.12 -29.89
C THR A 617 19.96 -14.10 -29.33
N GLN A 618 18.93 -14.43 -30.10
CA GLN A 618 17.90 -15.37 -29.68
C GLN A 618 18.54 -16.72 -29.30
N THR A 619 18.57 -16.98 -28.01
CA THR A 619 19.11 -18.20 -27.41
C THR A 619 17.94 -19.00 -26.87
N GLY A 620 17.94 -20.32 -27.02
CA GLY A 620 16.85 -21.17 -26.57
C GLY A 620 16.80 -21.28 -25.04
N SER A 621 16.30 -20.24 -24.35
CA SER A 621 16.01 -20.28 -22.91
C SER A 621 14.96 -21.37 -22.67
N SER A 622 15.40 -22.53 -22.19
CA SER A 622 14.52 -23.69 -22.12
C SER A 622 13.48 -23.49 -21.02
N THR A 623 12.21 -23.72 -21.33
CA THR A 623 11.11 -23.68 -20.34
C THR A 623 11.40 -24.58 -19.14
N GLN A 624 12.13 -25.69 -19.37
CA GLN A 624 12.62 -26.62 -18.35
C GLN A 624 13.64 -25.98 -17.38
N THR A 625 14.45 -25.00 -17.81
CA THR A 625 15.31 -24.21 -16.92
C THR A 625 14.45 -23.41 -15.96
N ASN A 626 13.52 -22.63 -16.48
CA ASN A 626 12.72 -21.72 -15.67
C ASN A 626 11.78 -22.51 -14.73
N GLN A 627 11.25 -23.65 -15.15
CA GLN A 627 10.52 -24.59 -14.28
C GLN A 627 11.37 -25.12 -13.11
N LYS A 628 12.66 -25.46 -13.34
CA LYS A 628 13.57 -25.87 -12.25
C LYS A 628 13.85 -24.71 -11.28
N THR A 629 14.03 -23.50 -11.79
CA THR A 629 14.23 -22.29 -10.97
C THR A 629 12.98 -21.94 -10.15
N VAL A 630 11.79 -22.00 -10.76
CA VAL A 630 10.49 -21.85 -10.06
C VAL A 630 10.36 -22.87 -8.92
N GLN A 631 10.65 -24.15 -9.19
CA GLN A 631 10.58 -25.20 -8.17
C GLN A 631 11.57 -24.96 -7.02
N TYR A 632 12.79 -24.50 -7.31
CA TYR A 632 13.79 -24.14 -6.30
C TYR A 632 13.35 -22.95 -5.44
N ILE A 633 12.77 -21.91 -6.05
CA ILE A 633 12.25 -20.74 -5.31
C ILE A 633 11.10 -21.15 -4.38
N LYS A 634 10.19 -22.03 -4.84
CA LYS A 634 9.12 -22.60 -4.01
C LYS A 634 9.67 -23.42 -2.83
N GLU A 635 10.72 -24.22 -3.07
CA GLU A 635 11.44 -24.94 -2.02
C GLU A 635 12.03 -23.97 -0.98
N LYS A 636 12.70 -22.89 -1.40
CA LYS A 636 13.21 -21.84 -0.50
C LYS A 636 12.14 -21.06 0.27
N ILE A 637 10.94 -20.88 -0.28
CA ILE A 637 9.79 -20.32 0.48
C ILE A 637 9.32 -21.33 1.55
N SER A 638 9.40 -22.63 1.28
CA SER A 638 9.04 -23.69 2.24
C SER A 638 10.05 -23.88 3.39
N GLU A 639 11.32 -23.49 3.19
CA GLU A 639 12.40 -23.55 4.19
C GLU A 639 12.22 -22.59 5.40
N ASN A 640 11.12 -21.81 5.44
CA ASN A 640 10.77 -20.88 6.52
C ASN A 640 11.79 -19.72 6.70
N VAL A 641 12.04 -19.00 5.60
CA VAL A 641 12.78 -17.73 5.60
C VAL A 641 11.97 -16.58 6.24
N SER A 642 12.57 -15.38 6.36
CA SER A 642 11.90 -14.19 6.90
C SER A 642 10.80 -13.66 5.96
N VAL A 643 9.92 -12.79 6.46
CA VAL A 643 8.78 -12.24 5.68
C VAL A 643 9.26 -11.49 4.44
N GLU A 644 10.32 -10.70 4.59
CA GLU A 644 10.93 -9.87 3.55
C GLU A 644 11.54 -10.75 2.47
N ARG A 645 12.27 -11.80 2.87
CA ARG A 645 12.86 -12.79 1.96
C ARG A 645 11.77 -13.59 1.24
N SER A 646 10.73 -14.06 1.94
CA SER A 646 9.59 -14.77 1.33
C SER A 646 8.88 -13.92 0.29
N ILE A 647 8.68 -12.62 0.57
CA ILE A 647 8.02 -11.69 -0.35
C ILE A 647 8.92 -11.35 -1.54
N ASN A 648 10.24 -11.18 -1.33
CA ASN A 648 11.18 -11.05 -2.44
C ASN A 648 11.15 -12.27 -3.37
N LEU A 649 11.19 -13.48 -2.81
CA LEU A 649 11.06 -14.73 -3.56
C LEU A 649 9.72 -14.85 -4.30
N PHE A 650 8.62 -14.34 -3.74
CA PHE A 650 7.35 -14.27 -4.46
C PHE A 650 7.39 -13.27 -5.63
N HIS A 651 7.95 -12.08 -5.44
CA HIS A 651 8.15 -11.14 -6.55
C HIS A 651 9.00 -11.79 -7.66
N CYS A 652 10.02 -12.57 -7.31
CA CYS A 652 10.78 -13.37 -8.27
C CYS A 652 9.94 -14.41 -9.05
N LEU A 653 8.94 -15.05 -8.42
CA LEU A 653 7.99 -15.91 -9.13
C LEU A 653 7.08 -15.10 -10.07
N ASN A 654 6.64 -13.91 -9.66
CA ASN A 654 5.85 -13.02 -10.51
C ASN A 654 6.63 -12.53 -11.74
N GLU A 655 7.92 -12.19 -11.59
CA GLU A 655 8.80 -11.85 -12.71
C GLU A 655 9.09 -13.06 -13.64
N LEU A 656 9.00 -14.28 -13.12
CA LEU A 656 8.99 -15.53 -13.90
C LEU A 656 7.61 -15.88 -14.49
N ASN A 657 6.61 -15.01 -14.30
CA ASN A 657 5.20 -15.21 -14.66
C ASN A 657 4.54 -16.47 -14.03
N ASP A 658 5.11 -17.03 -12.96
CA ASP A 658 4.49 -18.13 -12.21
C ASP A 658 3.50 -17.61 -11.17
N ARG A 659 2.23 -17.99 -11.33
CA ARG A 659 1.14 -17.72 -10.38
C ARG A 659 0.68 -18.99 -9.63
N SER A 660 1.23 -20.15 -9.98
CA SER A 660 0.78 -21.45 -9.45
C SER A 660 1.06 -21.64 -7.96
N LEU A 661 2.03 -20.93 -7.37
CA LEU A 661 2.25 -20.99 -5.91
C LEU A 661 1.00 -20.65 -5.09
N VAL A 662 0.16 -19.70 -5.54
CA VAL A 662 -1.09 -19.37 -4.83
C VAL A 662 -2.08 -20.54 -4.91
N GLU A 663 -2.17 -21.18 -6.07
CA GLU A 663 -3.05 -22.32 -6.33
C GLU A 663 -2.56 -23.58 -5.59
N GLU A 664 -1.25 -23.77 -5.48
CA GLU A 664 -0.60 -24.83 -4.68
C GLU A 664 -0.80 -24.62 -3.17
N ILE A 665 -0.65 -23.40 -2.65
CA ILE A 665 -0.94 -23.10 -1.23
C ILE A 665 -2.44 -23.30 -0.94
N GLN A 666 -3.33 -22.88 -1.84
CA GLN A 666 -4.76 -23.16 -1.74
C GLN A 666 -5.05 -24.67 -1.71
N GLN A 667 -4.42 -25.47 -2.58
CA GLN A 667 -4.58 -26.93 -2.60
C GLN A 667 -4.02 -27.58 -1.32
N TYR A 668 -2.84 -27.15 -0.86
CA TYR A 668 -2.22 -27.63 0.38
C TYR A 668 -3.12 -27.38 1.60
N LEU A 669 -3.58 -26.14 1.79
CA LEU A 669 -4.45 -25.76 2.90
C LEU A 669 -5.82 -26.46 2.84
N ARG A 670 -6.38 -26.67 1.63
CA ARG A 670 -7.64 -27.43 1.44
C ARG A 670 -7.49 -28.92 1.72
N SER A 671 -6.32 -29.50 1.44
CA SER A 671 -6.09 -30.95 1.53
C SER A 671 -6.16 -31.49 2.96
N GLY A 672 -5.87 -30.65 3.96
CA GLY A 672 -5.81 -31.04 5.37
C GLY A 672 -4.81 -32.16 5.67
N SER A 673 -3.86 -32.46 4.78
CA SER A 673 -3.09 -33.71 4.84
C SER A 673 -2.12 -33.76 6.04
N LEU A 674 -2.52 -34.52 7.05
CA LEU A 674 -1.83 -34.70 8.33
C LEU A 674 -0.39 -35.20 8.15
N SER A 675 0.62 -34.35 8.42
CA SER A 675 1.93 -34.74 9.02
C SER A 675 3.02 -33.66 9.01
N ARG A 676 2.88 -32.54 8.26
CA ARG A 676 3.89 -31.47 8.23
C ARG A 676 3.33 -30.12 8.68
N LYS A 677 4.10 -29.50 9.58
CA LYS A 677 4.00 -28.16 10.20
C LYS A 677 2.98 -27.20 9.60
N GLU A 678 2.17 -26.60 10.46
CA GLU A 678 1.40 -25.39 10.15
C GLU A 678 2.30 -24.30 9.56
N LEU A 679 1.76 -23.48 8.64
CA LEU A 679 2.48 -22.33 8.10
C LEU A 679 2.92 -21.41 9.25
N SER A 680 4.18 -20.99 9.22
CA SER A 680 4.73 -20.11 10.26
C SER A 680 4.08 -18.72 10.22
N PRO A 681 4.22 -17.90 11.29
CA PRO A 681 3.78 -16.51 11.26
C PRO A 681 4.41 -15.70 10.12
N SER A 682 5.65 -16.01 9.69
CA SER A 682 6.26 -15.34 8.53
C SER A 682 5.64 -15.80 7.21
N GLN A 683 5.37 -17.10 7.06
CA GLN A 683 4.70 -17.66 5.87
C GLN A 683 3.25 -17.18 5.74
N TRP A 684 2.50 -17.03 6.84
CA TRP A 684 1.18 -16.38 6.83
C TRP A 684 1.25 -14.90 6.46
N SER A 685 2.25 -14.17 6.95
CA SER A 685 2.44 -12.75 6.61
C SER A 685 2.80 -12.57 5.13
N ALA A 686 3.66 -13.46 4.61
CA ALA A 686 3.97 -13.52 3.19
C ALA A 686 2.73 -13.88 2.36
N LEU A 687 1.99 -14.94 2.70
CA LEU A 687 0.75 -15.33 2.02
C LEU A 687 -0.28 -14.19 2.00
N THR A 688 -0.43 -13.47 3.10
CA THR A 688 -1.32 -12.30 3.18
C THR A 688 -0.89 -11.20 2.21
N PHE A 689 0.40 -10.86 2.17
CA PHE A 689 0.94 -9.89 1.20
C PHE A 689 0.80 -10.38 -0.25
N ILE A 690 1.00 -11.67 -0.50
CA ILE A 690 0.85 -12.33 -1.80
C ILE A 690 -0.58 -12.20 -2.31
N LEU A 691 -1.58 -12.51 -1.48
CA LEU A 691 -3.00 -12.38 -1.84
C LEU A 691 -3.39 -10.92 -2.05
N LEU A 692 -2.93 -10.01 -1.18
CA LEU A 692 -3.06 -8.56 -1.35
C LEU A 692 -2.29 -7.99 -2.57
N SER A 693 -1.53 -8.82 -3.28
CA SER A 693 -0.76 -8.44 -4.47
C SER A 693 -1.09 -9.25 -5.73
N SER A 694 -2.12 -10.09 -5.69
CA SER A 694 -2.66 -10.78 -6.85
C SER A 694 -3.34 -9.78 -7.81
N GLU A 695 -2.93 -9.77 -9.08
CA GLU A 695 -3.64 -9.02 -10.15
C GLU A 695 -5.06 -9.55 -10.41
N LYS A 696 -5.36 -10.81 -10.03
CA LYS A 696 -6.72 -11.35 -10.07
C LYS A 696 -7.48 -10.85 -8.85
N ASP A 697 -8.40 -9.93 -9.10
CA ASP A 697 -9.52 -9.46 -8.28
C ASP A 697 -9.58 -10.00 -6.84
N LEU A 698 -9.12 -9.17 -5.91
CA LEU A 698 -9.46 -9.27 -4.48
C LEU A 698 -10.96 -9.12 -4.21
N ASP A 699 -11.77 -8.79 -5.23
CA ASP A 699 -13.20 -8.60 -5.17
C ASP A 699 -13.93 -9.73 -4.41
N VAL A 700 -13.63 -11.01 -4.69
CA VAL A 700 -14.29 -12.16 -4.03
C VAL A 700 -13.29 -13.07 -3.30
N PHE A 701 -13.07 -12.80 -2.01
CA PHE A 701 -12.39 -13.72 -1.11
C PHE A 701 -13.34 -14.82 -0.62
N ASP A 702 -12.90 -16.07 -0.71
CA ASP A 702 -13.65 -17.25 -0.30
C ASP A 702 -12.73 -18.13 0.55
N LEU A 703 -13.08 -18.29 1.82
CA LEU A 703 -12.25 -19.00 2.79
C LEU A 703 -12.17 -20.50 2.49
N LYS A 704 -13.17 -21.09 1.84
CA LYS A 704 -13.15 -22.51 1.39
C LYS A 704 -12.11 -22.76 0.29
N LYS A 705 -11.66 -21.71 -0.42
CA LYS A 705 -10.50 -21.82 -1.34
C LYS A 705 -9.18 -22.03 -0.59
N TYR A 706 -9.13 -21.79 0.72
CA TYR A 706 -7.94 -21.95 1.56
C TYR A 706 -8.15 -23.03 2.62
N SER A 707 -8.93 -22.76 3.68
CA SER A 707 -9.17 -23.70 4.77
C SER A 707 -10.40 -23.29 5.59
N THR A 708 -11.29 -24.22 5.91
CA THR A 708 -12.48 -24.02 6.75
C THR A 708 -12.14 -23.95 8.25
N SER A 709 -11.13 -23.16 8.59
CA SER A 709 -10.56 -23.01 9.92
C SER A 709 -10.60 -21.55 10.39
N GLU A 710 -11.05 -21.32 11.63
CA GLU A 710 -11.03 -20.00 12.25
C GLU A 710 -9.62 -19.38 12.27
N GLU A 711 -8.57 -20.16 12.54
CA GLU A 711 -7.22 -19.60 12.58
C GLU A 711 -6.77 -19.14 11.18
N ALA A 712 -7.22 -19.80 10.10
CA ALA A 712 -6.96 -19.32 8.74
C ALA A 712 -7.70 -18.01 8.44
N LEU A 713 -8.95 -17.84 8.91
CA LEU A 713 -9.65 -16.55 8.84
C LEU A 713 -8.87 -15.46 9.58
N LEU A 714 -8.43 -15.73 10.80
CA LEU A 714 -7.75 -14.76 11.66
C LEU A 714 -6.39 -14.33 11.11
N ARG A 715 -5.67 -15.23 10.42
CA ARG A 715 -4.42 -14.90 9.70
C ARG A 715 -4.66 -14.11 8.43
N LEU A 716 -5.80 -14.28 7.77
CA LEU A 716 -6.17 -13.64 6.50
C LEU A 716 -7.09 -12.41 6.66
N LEU A 717 -7.31 -11.90 7.89
CA LEU A 717 -8.09 -10.68 8.13
C LEU A 717 -7.68 -9.46 7.29
N PRO A 718 -6.40 -9.22 6.96
CA PRO A 718 -6.03 -8.11 6.07
C PRO A 718 -6.54 -8.30 4.64
N VAL A 719 -6.68 -9.55 4.16
CA VAL A 719 -7.30 -9.88 2.87
C VAL A 719 -8.81 -9.62 2.96
N VAL A 720 -9.47 -10.16 3.98
CA VAL A 720 -10.91 -9.94 4.27
C VAL A 720 -11.27 -8.45 4.34
N LYS A 721 -10.39 -7.63 4.91
CA LYS A 721 -10.57 -6.17 4.99
C LYS A 721 -10.47 -5.47 3.63
N ALA A 722 -9.62 -5.96 2.73
CA ALA A 722 -9.36 -5.37 1.41
C ALA A 722 -10.31 -5.87 0.31
N SER A 723 -10.98 -6.99 0.52
CA SER A 723 -11.97 -7.57 -0.40
C SER A 723 -13.33 -6.87 -0.34
N ASN A 724 -14.00 -6.80 -1.49
CA ASN A 724 -15.36 -6.27 -1.59
C ASN A 724 -16.41 -7.29 -1.13
N LYS A 725 -16.17 -8.58 -1.38
CA LYS A 725 -17.06 -9.70 -1.09
C LYS A 725 -16.31 -10.82 -0.39
N VAL A 726 -16.86 -11.31 0.71
CA VAL A 726 -16.23 -12.28 1.59
C VAL A 726 -17.20 -13.44 1.88
N LEU A 727 -16.83 -14.63 1.41
CA LEU A 727 -17.61 -15.87 1.56
C LEU A 727 -16.99 -16.73 2.67
N LEU A 728 -17.69 -16.82 3.80
CA LEU A 728 -17.30 -17.57 4.99
C LEU A 728 -18.38 -18.56 5.45
N SER A 729 -19.35 -18.88 4.59
CA SER A 729 -20.41 -19.82 4.92
C SER A 729 -19.86 -21.22 5.20
N ASP A 730 -20.41 -21.92 6.19
CA ASP A 730 -19.99 -23.27 6.59
C ASP A 730 -18.46 -23.40 6.79
N CYS A 731 -17.89 -22.49 7.58
CA CYS A 731 -16.44 -22.40 7.87
C CYS A 731 -16.11 -22.59 9.37
N ASN A 732 -17.03 -23.19 10.14
CA ASN A 732 -16.89 -23.43 11.59
C ASN A 732 -16.54 -22.18 12.41
N LEU A 733 -17.10 -21.02 12.06
CA LEU A 733 -16.83 -19.75 12.74
C LEU A 733 -17.37 -19.75 14.20
N SER A 734 -16.64 -19.07 15.09
CA SER A 734 -17.04 -18.86 16.49
C SER A 734 -17.23 -17.36 16.82
N GLU A 735 -17.58 -17.05 18.07
CA GLU A 735 -17.61 -15.67 18.59
C GLU A 735 -16.27 -14.94 18.40
N ARG A 736 -15.12 -15.64 18.45
CA ARG A 736 -13.78 -15.05 18.19
C ARG A 736 -13.65 -14.58 16.74
N SER A 737 -14.20 -15.32 15.78
CA SER A 737 -14.35 -14.89 14.39
C SER A 737 -15.26 -13.65 14.28
N CYS A 738 -16.41 -13.64 14.97
CA CYS A 738 -17.33 -12.49 14.96
C CYS A 738 -16.70 -11.21 15.54
N ALA A 739 -15.93 -11.30 16.62
CA ALA A 739 -15.20 -10.16 17.20
C ALA A 739 -14.14 -9.62 16.23
N ALA A 740 -13.42 -10.49 15.52
CA ALA A 740 -12.44 -10.09 14.52
C ALA A 740 -13.11 -9.40 13.31
N LEU A 741 -14.22 -9.95 12.81
CA LEU A 741 -15.01 -9.36 11.73
C LEU A 741 -15.62 -8.01 12.14
N SER A 742 -16.07 -7.86 13.39
CA SER A 742 -16.51 -6.57 13.93
C SER A 742 -15.40 -5.50 13.85
N SER A 743 -14.14 -5.88 14.08
CA SER A 743 -12.98 -4.98 13.95
C SER A 743 -12.70 -4.59 12.48
N VAL A 744 -12.97 -5.49 11.53
CA VAL A 744 -12.90 -5.17 10.08
C VAL A 744 -14.02 -4.20 9.69
N LEU A 745 -15.27 -4.54 10.00
CA LEU A 745 -16.47 -3.73 9.72
C LEU A 745 -16.42 -2.33 10.34
N SER A 746 -15.71 -2.17 11.46
CA SER A 746 -15.55 -0.88 12.13
C SER A 746 -14.48 0.03 11.50
N SER A 747 -13.69 -0.46 10.54
CA SER A 747 -12.45 0.18 10.11
C SER A 747 -12.62 1.00 8.83
N GLN A 748 -12.28 2.30 8.90
CA GLN A 748 -12.35 3.27 7.80
C GLN A 748 -11.67 2.85 6.49
N SER A 749 -10.70 1.93 6.55
CA SER A 749 -9.99 1.38 5.38
C SER A 749 -10.48 -0.02 4.97
N SER A 750 -11.77 -0.33 5.14
CA SER A 750 -12.36 -1.60 4.67
C SER A 750 -13.15 -1.45 3.37
N SER A 751 -12.79 -2.25 2.36
CA SER A 751 -13.49 -2.34 1.07
C SER A 751 -14.77 -3.18 1.14
N LEU A 752 -15.07 -3.81 2.28
CA LEU A 752 -16.10 -4.84 2.38
C LEU A 752 -17.51 -4.28 2.14
N ARG A 753 -18.23 -4.86 1.19
CA ARG A 753 -19.63 -4.56 0.84
C ARG A 753 -20.54 -5.78 0.99
N ASP A 754 -20.05 -6.98 0.68
CA ASP A 754 -20.81 -8.24 0.80
C ASP A 754 -20.17 -9.22 1.79
N LEU A 755 -20.93 -9.69 2.79
CA LEU A 755 -20.46 -10.66 3.78
C LEU A 755 -21.44 -11.84 3.94
N ASP A 756 -20.98 -13.05 3.59
CA ASP A 756 -21.71 -14.31 3.79
C ASP A 756 -21.15 -15.10 4.99
N LEU A 757 -21.95 -15.20 6.05
CA LEU A 757 -21.68 -15.97 7.26
C LEU A 757 -22.60 -17.21 7.38
N SER A 758 -23.37 -17.53 6.35
CA SER A 758 -24.44 -18.52 6.42
C SER A 758 -23.98 -19.92 6.84
N ASN A 759 -24.92 -20.74 7.33
CA ASN A 759 -24.73 -22.11 7.83
C ASN A 759 -23.82 -22.29 9.06
N ASN A 760 -22.98 -21.32 9.43
CA ASN A 760 -22.19 -21.38 10.66
C ASN A 760 -23.11 -21.43 11.90
N ASN A 761 -22.72 -22.18 12.92
CA ASN A 761 -23.53 -22.37 14.14
C ASN A 761 -23.39 -21.19 15.12
N LEU A 762 -23.58 -19.96 14.62
CA LEU A 762 -23.45 -18.72 15.37
C LEU A 762 -24.75 -18.43 16.17
N PRO A 763 -24.70 -18.38 17.51
CA PRO A 763 -25.80 -17.92 18.35
C PRO A 763 -25.82 -16.39 18.46
N ASP A 764 -26.81 -15.85 19.18
CA ASP A 764 -27.05 -14.40 19.31
C ASP A 764 -25.86 -13.60 19.85
N SER A 765 -24.99 -14.18 20.68
CA SER A 765 -23.73 -13.56 21.13
C SER A 765 -22.77 -13.24 19.98
N GLY A 766 -22.67 -14.12 18.98
CA GLY A 766 -21.92 -13.88 17.74
C GLY A 766 -22.54 -12.77 16.90
N VAL A 767 -23.88 -12.76 16.78
CA VAL A 767 -24.63 -11.70 16.09
C VAL A 767 -24.43 -10.35 16.77
N LYS A 768 -24.44 -10.31 18.10
CA LYS A 768 -24.24 -9.12 18.94
C LYS A 768 -22.86 -8.49 18.75
N LEU A 769 -21.82 -9.31 18.53
CA LEU A 769 -20.48 -8.87 18.14
C LEU A 769 -20.48 -8.27 16.73
N VAL A 770 -21.03 -8.96 15.72
CA VAL A 770 -21.13 -8.41 14.35
C VAL A 770 -21.93 -7.10 14.33
N SER A 771 -23.02 -7.04 15.11
CA SER A 771 -23.88 -5.86 15.29
C SER A 771 -23.14 -4.66 15.89
N ALA A 772 -22.08 -4.89 16.70
CA ALA A 772 -21.24 -3.79 17.19
C ALA A 772 -20.41 -3.15 16.06
N GLY A 773 -19.97 -3.95 15.07
CA GLY A 773 -19.28 -3.45 13.87
C GLY A 773 -20.19 -2.65 12.95
N LEU A 774 -21.43 -3.13 12.72
CA LEU A 774 -22.45 -2.44 11.91
C LEU A 774 -22.84 -1.06 12.47
N LYS A 775 -22.66 -0.84 13.78
CA LYS A 775 -22.87 0.46 14.45
C LYS A 775 -21.79 1.50 14.18
N SER A 776 -20.65 1.11 13.60
CA SER A 776 -19.59 2.07 13.26
C SER A 776 -20.02 2.95 12.07
N PRO A 777 -19.82 4.28 12.12
CA PRO A 777 -20.06 5.17 10.99
C PRO A 777 -19.08 4.93 9.82
N HIS A 778 -18.11 4.03 9.99
CA HIS A 778 -17.20 3.56 8.95
C HIS A 778 -17.66 2.25 8.28
N CYS A 779 -18.81 1.69 8.67
CA CYS A 779 -19.32 0.44 8.11
C CYS A 779 -20.12 0.68 6.83
N GLU A 780 -19.48 0.48 5.68
CA GLU A 780 -20.08 0.59 4.35
C GLU A 780 -20.67 -0.73 3.81
N LEU A 781 -20.98 -1.71 4.68
CA LEU A 781 -21.51 -3.02 4.27
C LEU A 781 -22.91 -2.90 3.64
N GLU A 782 -23.12 -3.47 2.45
CA GLU A 782 -24.38 -3.45 1.70
C GLU A 782 -25.16 -4.79 1.79
N THR A 783 -24.47 -5.94 1.85
CA THR A 783 -25.09 -7.28 1.96
C THR A 783 -24.57 -8.05 3.17
N LEU A 784 -25.49 -8.62 3.96
CA LEU A 784 -25.17 -9.52 5.07
C LEU A 784 -26.06 -10.78 5.03
N SER A 785 -25.45 -11.94 4.79
CA SER A 785 -26.13 -13.23 4.98
C SER A 785 -25.75 -13.87 6.30
N LEU A 786 -26.75 -14.11 7.13
CA LEU A 786 -26.72 -14.89 8.38
C LEU A 786 -27.67 -16.11 8.27
N SER A 787 -27.91 -16.56 7.04
CA SER A 787 -28.86 -17.61 6.67
C SER A 787 -28.50 -18.94 7.33
N GLY A 788 -29.42 -19.54 8.09
CA GLY A 788 -29.18 -20.84 8.75
C GLY A 788 -28.13 -20.81 9.86
N CYS A 789 -28.00 -19.70 10.58
CA CYS A 789 -27.30 -19.64 11.86
C CYS A 789 -28.21 -20.15 13.01
N LEU A 790 -27.93 -19.79 14.26
CA LEU A 790 -28.72 -20.18 15.45
C LEU A 790 -29.38 -18.95 16.10
N ILE A 791 -29.89 -18.03 15.27
CA ILE A 791 -30.33 -16.69 15.70
C ILE A 791 -31.76 -16.74 16.25
N THR A 792 -31.98 -16.07 17.38
CA THR A 792 -33.25 -15.92 18.07
C THR A 792 -33.74 -14.45 18.06
N GLU A 793 -34.78 -14.16 18.85
CA GLU A 793 -35.28 -12.80 19.05
C GLU A 793 -34.20 -11.84 19.60
N GLU A 794 -33.21 -12.30 20.39
CA GLU A 794 -32.14 -11.42 20.92
C GLU A 794 -31.16 -10.95 19.82
N GLY A 795 -30.77 -11.84 18.90
CA GLY A 795 -29.91 -11.47 17.77
C GLY A 795 -30.62 -10.54 16.80
N CYS A 796 -31.92 -10.77 16.55
CA CYS A 796 -32.76 -9.84 15.80
C CYS A 796 -32.85 -8.45 16.47
N ALA A 797 -32.97 -8.40 17.80
CA ALA A 797 -32.93 -7.14 18.56
C ALA A 797 -31.58 -6.43 18.48
N SER A 798 -30.48 -7.19 18.48
CA SER A 798 -29.12 -6.67 18.32
C SER A 798 -28.91 -6.06 16.92
N LEU A 799 -29.41 -6.72 15.87
CA LEU A 799 -29.37 -6.24 14.49
C LEU A 799 -30.25 -5.01 14.27
N ALA A 800 -31.51 -5.02 14.70
CA ALA A 800 -32.40 -3.86 14.59
C ALA A 800 -31.83 -2.63 15.33
N SER A 801 -31.23 -2.85 16.51
CA SER A 801 -30.51 -1.81 17.23
C SER A 801 -29.31 -1.26 16.45
N ALA A 802 -28.60 -2.09 15.69
CA ALA A 802 -27.49 -1.64 14.84
C ALA A 802 -27.96 -0.81 13.65
N LEU A 803 -28.94 -1.31 12.89
CA LEU A 803 -29.52 -0.63 11.73
C LEU A 803 -30.17 0.72 12.09
N SER A 804 -30.60 0.90 13.33
CA SER A 804 -31.18 2.16 13.84
C SER A 804 -30.16 3.12 14.49
N SER A 805 -28.91 2.68 14.75
CA SER A 805 -27.89 3.53 15.41
C SER A 805 -27.03 4.34 14.42
N ASN A 806 -27.00 3.89 13.17
CA ASN A 806 -26.20 4.42 12.07
C ASN A 806 -27.10 4.35 10.82
N PRO A 807 -27.20 5.39 9.96
CA PRO A 807 -27.95 5.31 8.70
C PRO A 807 -27.28 4.27 7.77
N SER A 808 -27.68 3.01 7.96
CA SER A 808 -26.91 1.85 7.52
C SER A 808 -26.79 1.80 6.00
N HIS A 809 -25.62 1.40 5.51
CA HIS A 809 -25.41 1.10 4.10
C HIS A 809 -26.07 -0.23 3.69
N LEU A 810 -26.55 -1.02 4.65
CA LEU A 810 -27.10 -2.36 4.42
C LEU A 810 -28.41 -2.32 3.62
N ARG A 811 -28.37 -2.93 2.44
CA ARG A 811 -29.47 -3.13 1.50
C ARG A 811 -30.10 -4.52 1.62
N GLU A 812 -29.27 -5.55 1.76
CA GLU A 812 -29.73 -6.94 1.83
C GLU A 812 -29.36 -7.60 3.16
N LEU A 813 -30.36 -8.12 3.86
CA LEU A 813 -30.21 -8.92 5.09
C LEU A 813 -30.93 -10.25 4.96
N ASP A 814 -30.18 -11.34 4.88
CA ASP A 814 -30.73 -12.71 4.85
C ASP A 814 -30.60 -13.38 6.22
N LEU A 815 -31.74 -13.51 6.92
CA LEU A 815 -31.92 -14.24 8.19
C LEU A 815 -32.76 -15.51 8.00
N SER A 816 -32.97 -15.98 6.76
CA SER A 816 -33.71 -17.21 6.47
C SER A 816 -33.13 -18.41 7.23
N TYR A 817 -33.94 -19.43 7.49
CA TYR A 817 -33.54 -20.64 8.22
C TYR A 817 -33.04 -20.42 9.66
N ASN A 818 -33.30 -19.28 10.29
CA ASN A 818 -33.10 -19.04 11.73
C ASN A 818 -34.41 -19.22 12.53
N HIS A 819 -34.45 -18.79 13.80
CA HIS A 819 -35.69 -18.68 14.56
C HIS A 819 -35.89 -17.26 15.13
N PRO A 820 -36.16 -16.24 14.28
CA PRO A 820 -36.35 -14.84 14.68
C PRO A 820 -37.62 -14.58 15.52
N GLY A 821 -38.28 -15.65 16.00
CA GLY A 821 -39.53 -15.64 16.75
C GLY A 821 -40.64 -14.84 16.07
N ASP A 822 -41.48 -14.19 16.87
CA ASP A 822 -42.48 -13.23 16.39
C ASP A 822 -42.13 -11.81 16.84
N SER A 823 -41.43 -11.64 17.98
CA SER A 823 -40.96 -10.31 18.40
C SER A 823 -39.82 -9.80 17.52
N GLY A 824 -38.86 -10.67 17.17
CA GLY A 824 -37.74 -10.33 16.29
C GLY A 824 -38.18 -10.02 14.86
N LYS A 825 -39.10 -10.82 14.29
CA LYS A 825 -39.76 -10.50 13.00
C LYS A 825 -40.45 -9.14 13.04
N LYS A 826 -41.29 -8.89 14.06
CA LYS A 826 -42.03 -7.63 14.19
C LYS A 826 -41.08 -6.43 14.29
N LEU A 827 -40.00 -6.57 15.07
CA LEU A 827 -39.01 -5.52 15.27
C LEU A 827 -38.25 -5.18 13.98
N LEU A 828 -37.78 -6.20 13.24
CA LEU A 828 -37.08 -6.01 11.96
C LEU A 828 -38.02 -5.49 10.85
N SER A 829 -39.28 -5.95 10.84
CA SER A 829 -40.28 -5.48 9.86
C SER A 829 -40.70 -4.02 10.12
N ALA A 830 -40.83 -3.61 11.39
CA ALA A 830 -41.11 -2.21 11.73
C ALA A 830 -39.97 -1.26 11.34
N GLY A 831 -38.73 -1.73 11.31
CA GLY A 831 -37.59 -0.96 10.79
C GLY A 831 -37.65 -0.69 9.29
N LEU A 832 -38.36 -1.50 8.50
CA LEU A 832 -38.61 -1.21 7.08
C LEU A 832 -39.57 -0.02 6.87
N GLU A 833 -40.26 0.43 7.92
CA GLU A 833 -41.09 1.64 7.91
C GLU A 833 -40.30 2.91 8.33
N ASP A 834 -39.05 2.75 8.80
CA ASP A 834 -38.17 3.86 9.21
C ASP A 834 -37.41 4.44 8.00
N PRO A 835 -37.56 5.73 7.66
CA PRO A 835 -36.87 6.36 6.53
C PRO A 835 -35.35 6.49 6.69
N HIS A 836 -34.79 6.14 7.85
CA HIS A 836 -33.34 6.07 8.07
C HIS A 836 -32.74 4.69 7.72
N TRP A 837 -33.56 3.64 7.57
CA TRP A 837 -33.12 2.34 7.08
C TRP A 837 -33.02 2.36 5.55
N ARG A 838 -32.02 1.68 4.98
CA ARG A 838 -31.79 1.55 3.52
C ARG A 838 -31.99 0.12 3.01
N LEU A 839 -32.72 -0.69 3.78
CA LEU A 839 -32.80 -2.13 3.60
C LEU A 839 -33.78 -2.51 2.48
N ASP A 840 -33.30 -2.48 1.25
CA ASP A 840 -34.01 -2.88 0.03
C ASP A 840 -34.58 -4.32 0.09
N THR A 841 -34.00 -5.24 0.87
CA THR A 841 -34.46 -6.63 1.03
C THR A 841 -34.14 -7.22 2.40
N LEU A 842 -35.18 -7.73 3.06
CA LEU A 842 -35.11 -8.52 4.30
C LEU A 842 -35.72 -9.91 4.04
N ARG A 843 -34.94 -10.97 4.27
CA ARG A 843 -35.41 -12.37 4.16
C ARG A 843 -35.42 -13.02 5.54
N MET A 844 -36.54 -13.62 5.93
CA MET A 844 -36.73 -14.29 7.23
C MET A 844 -37.43 -15.65 7.07
N ASP A 845 -37.36 -16.22 5.87
CA ASP A 845 -38.18 -17.35 5.46
C ASP A 845 -37.71 -18.69 6.05
N HIS A 846 -38.59 -19.69 5.96
CA HIS A 846 -38.37 -21.06 6.43
C HIS A 846 -38.01 -21.18 7.94
N GLY A 847 -38.27 -20.15 8.76
CA GLY A 847 -37.92 -20.15 10.18
C GLY A 847 -38.78 -21.08 11.05
N GLY A 848 -38.24 -21.49 12.21
CA GLY A 848 -38.94 -22.39 13.15
C GLY A 848 -38.02 -22.94 14.26
N LEU A 849 -38.59 -23.49 15.33
CA LEU A 849 -37.83 -23.98 16.49
C LEU A 849 -36.79 -25.05 16.14
N GLN A 850 -37.06 -25.88 15.13
CA GLN A 850 -36.14 -26.89 14.61
C GLN A 850 -34.83 -26.29 14.07
N ARG A 851 -34.83 -25.00 13.70
CA ARG A 851 -33.64 -24.30 13.20
C ARG A 851 -32.56 -24.08 14.27
N LEU A 852 -32.92 -24.16 15.54
CA LEU A 852 -31.96 -24.05 16.67
C LEU A 852 -31.18 -25.36 16.94
N LYS A 853 -31.41 -26.43 16.15
CA LYS A 853 -30.57 -27.64 16.18
C LYS A 853 -29.22 -27.35 15.47
N PRO A 854 -28.05 -27.63 16.09
CA PRO A 854 -26.75 -27.33 15.48
C PRO A 854 -26.42 -28.23 14.28
N GLY A 855 -25.58 -27.73 13.37
CA GLY A 855 -25.17 -28.43 12.14
C GLY A 855 -26.32 -28.63 11.16
N VAL A 856 -26.18 -29.56 10.21
CA VAL A 856 -27.20 -29.81 9.17
C VAL A 856 -28.57 -30.27 9.70
N ARG A 857 -28.68 -30.68 10.98
CA ARG A 857 -29.95 -31.09 11.60
C ARG A 857 -30.98 -29.95 11.70
N LYS A 858 -30.59 -28.67 11.59
CA LYS A 858 -31.54 -27.56 11.40
C LYS A 858 -32.40 -27.68 10.15
N TYR A 859 -31.97 -28.45 9.16
CA TYR A 859 -32.67 -28.63 7.89
C TYR A 859 -33.61 -29.85 7.86
N ALA A 860 -33.90 -30.46 9.02
CA ALA A 860 -34.75 -31.64 9.12
C ALA A 860 -36.09 -31.48 8.39
N CYS A 861 -36.39 -32.43 7.50
CA CYS A 861 -37.64 -32.52 6.75
C CYS A 861 -38.27 -33.91 6.87
N GLU A 862 -39.60 -33.98 6.89
CA GLU A 862 -40.33 -35.26 6.86
C GLU A 862 -40.52 -35.74 5.42
N LEU A 863 -40.39 -37.06 5.21
CA LEU A 863 -40.57 -37.72 3.92
C LEU A 863 -41.71 -38.74 3.96
N GLU A 864 -42.48 -38.80 2.87
CA GLU A 864 -43.47 -39.83 2.57
C GLU A 864 -42.96 -40.74 1.44
N LEU A 865 -42.90 -42.05 1.67
CA LEU A 865 -42.61 -43.04 0.63
C LEU A 865 -43.82 -43.15 -0.33
N ASP A 866 -43.64 -43.00 -1.65
CA ASP A 866 -44.78 -43.00 -2.57
C ASP A 866 -45.21 -44.42 -3.00
N PRO A 867 -46.44 -44.88 -2.65
CA PRO A 867 -46.93 -46.20 -3.05
C PRO A 867 -47.28 -46.30 -4.55
N ASN A 868 -47.37 -45.18 -5.27
CA ASN A 868 -47.65 -45.18 -6.72
C ASN A 868 -46.38 -45.42 -7.54
N SER A 869 -45.22 -44.92 -7.09
CA SER A 869 -43.91 -45.21 -7.68
C SER A 869 -43.38 -46.61 -7.37
N MET A 870 -43.75 -47.17 -6.21
CA MET A 870 -43.17 -48.38 -5.63
C MET A 870 -43.21 -49.63 -6.53
N ASN A 871 -42.06 -50.27 -6.75
CA ASN A 871 -42.00 -51.58 -7.41
C ASN A 871 -42.78 -52.68 -6.65
N ARG A 872 -43.34 -53.65 -7.39
CA ARG A 872 -44.19 -54.70 -6.81
C ARG A 872 -43.45 -55.71 -5.92
N GLU A 873 -42.12 -55.79 -5.94
CA GLU A 873 -41.31 -56.60 -5.01
C GLU A 873 -41.00 -55.88 -3.68
N LEU A 874 -41.55 -54.68 -3.47
CA LEU A 874 -41.43 -53.92 -2.23
C LEU A 874 -42.73 -53.95 -1.41
N LYS A 875 -42.60 -53.97 -0.07
CA LYS A 875 -43.71 -53.92 0.87
C LYS A 875 -43.54 -52.79 1.90
N LEU A 876 -44.59 -51.97 2.04
CA LEU A 876 -44.70 -50.99 3.13
C LEU A 876 -45.12 -51.61 4.46
N SER A 877 -44.65 -50.99 5.54
CA SER A 877 -44.89 -51.32 6.93
C SER A 877 -44.66 -50.07 7.79
N ASP A 878 -44.96 -50.17 9.10
CA ASP A 878 -44.69 -49.10 10.09
C ASP A 878 -45.25 -47.73 9.66
N ASN A 879 -46.58 -47.64 9.53
CA ASN A 879 -47.31 -46.47 9.05
C ASN A 879 -46.73 -45.84 7.77
N ASN A 880 -46.33 -46.69 6.82
CA ASN A 880 -45.67 -46.35 5.55
C ASN A 880 -44.30 -45.67 5.68
N ARG A 881 -43.66 -45.68 6.86
CA ARG A 881 -42.30 -45.17 7.07
C ARG A 881 -41.21 -46.21 6.79
N LYS A 882 -41.55 -47.51 6.70
CA LYS A 882 -40.60 -48.61 6.45
C LYS A 882 -40.96 -49.42 5.21
N VAL A 883 -40.01 -49.50 4.28
CA VAL A 883 -40.07 -50.36 3.09
C VAL A 883 -39.18 -51.59 3.28
N SER A 884 -39.66 -52.76 2.85
CA SER A 884 -38.90 -54.03 2.87
C SER A 884 -39.02 -54.79 1.55
N TYR A 885 -37.96 -55.53 1.19
CA TYR A 885 -37.94 -56.39 0.00
C TYR A 885 -38.70 -57.70 0.24
N VAL A 886 -39.54 -58.11 -0.70
CA VAL A 886 -40.35 -59.32 -0.63
C VAL A 886 -40.34 -60.10 -1.96
N LYS A 887 -39.93 -61.38 -1.91
CA LYS A 887 -39.87 -62.31 -3.06
C LYS A 887 -41.23 -62.62 -3.74
N LYS A 888 -42.32 -61.98 -3.35
CA LYS A 888 -43.66 -62.17 -3.92
C LYS A 888 -44.24 -60.82 -4.29
N TYR A 889 -44.59 -60.67 -5.56
CA TYR A 889 -45.30 -59.53 -6.12
C TYR A 889 -46.52 -59.14 -5.26
N GLN A 890 -46.50 -57.90 -4.76
CA GLN A 890 -47.61 -57.29 -4.06
C GLN A 890 -48.68 -56.83 -5.06
N SER A 891 -49.95 -56.91 -4.65
CA SER A 891 -51.12 -56.57 -5.48
C SER A 891 -51.40 -55.07 -5.53
N TYR A 892 -50.40 -54.26 -5.88
CA TYR A 892 -50.59 -52.82 -6.09
C TYR A 892 -51.25 -52.52 -7.45
N PRO A 893 -52.13 -51.51 -7.55
CA PRO A 893 -52.69 -51.06 -8.82
C PRO A 893 -51.61 -50.60 -9.80
N ASP A 894 -51.84 -50.79 -11.09
CA ASP A 894 -50.96 -50.24 -12.12
C ASP A 894 -51.03 -48.71 -12.18
N HIS A 895 -49.86 -48.11 -12.41
CA HIS A 895 -49.68 -46.66 -12.39
C HIS A 895 -48.50 -46.29 -13.31
N PRO A 896 -48.55 -45.18 -14.07
CA PRO A 896 -47.47 -44.78 -14.98
C PRO A 896 -46.14 -44.62 -14.23
N ASP A 897 -46.14 -43.89 -13.12
CA ASP A 897 -44.97 -43.64 -12.26
C ASP A 897 -44.35 -44.89 -11.59
N ARG A 898 -44.95 -46.10 -11.72
CA ARG A 898 -44.48 -47.30 -11.02
C ARG A 898 -43.22 -47.90 -11.65
N PHE A 899 -42.16 -48.12 -10.87
CA PHE A 899 -40.99 -48.90 -11.30
C PHE A 899 -41.39 -50.36 -11.58
N ASP A 900 -41.15 -50.87 -12.80
CA ASP A 900 -41.51 -52.26 -13.16
C ASP A 900 -40.37 -53.27 -12.94
N HIS A 901 -39.13 -52.91 -13.26
CA HIS A 901 -37.98 -53.82 -13.21
C HIS A 901 -37.28 -53.87 -11.84
N CYS A 902 -36.59 -52.80 -11.43
CA CYS A 902 -35.78 -52.81 -10.20
C CYS A 902 -36.64 -52.57 -8.94
N PRO A 903 -36.30 -53.16 -7.77
CA PRO A 903 -37.03 -53.01 -6.52
C PRO A 903 -36.79 -51.64 -5.87
N GLN A 904 -37.43 -50.61 -6.44
CA GLN A 904 -37.20 -49.19 -6.13
C GLN A 904 -38.50 -48.40 -5.86
N LEU A 905 -38.36 -47.25 -5.19
CA LEU A 905 -39.40 -46.23 -5.03
C LEU A 905 -38.80 -44.82 -5.00
N LEU A 906 -39.64 -43.81 -5.25
CA LEU A 906 -39.39 -42.40 -4.92
C LEU A 906 -40.28 -41.96 -3.75
N CYS A 907 -39.85 -40.94 -3.01
CA CYS A 907 -40.70 -40.22 -2.07
C CYS A 907 -41.64 -39.27 -2.82
N ARG A 908 -42.74 -38.88 -2.18
CA ARG A 908 -43.70 -37.90 -2.73
C ARG A 908 -43.17 -36.47 -2.68
N ASN A 909 -42.42 -36.17 -1.63
CA ASN A 909 -41.89 -34.85 -1.34
C ASN A 909 -40.91 -34.44 -2.44
N VAL A 910 -41.19 -33.28 -3.04
CA VAL A 910 -40.19 -32.55 -3.81
C VAL A 910 -39.23 -31.93 -2.80
N LEU A 911 -37.94 -32.20 -2.96
CA LEU A 911 -36.88 -31.60 -2.14
C LEU A 911 -36.62 -30.19 -2.67
N THR A 912 -37.21 -29.19 -2.02
CA THR A 912 -36.94 -27.78 -2.27
C THR A 912 -35.91 -27.24 -1.28
N ASP A 913 -35.11 -26.28 -1.74
CA ASP A 913 -34.19 -25.52 -0.91
C ASP A 913 -33.18 -26.38 -0.11
N ARG A 914 -33.24 -26.36 1.23
CA ARG A 914 -32.36 -27.14 2.13
C ARG A 914 -33.13 -28.22 2.88
N CYS A 915 -32.78 -29.48 2.62
CA CYS A 915 -33.42 -30.67 3.19
C CYS A 915 -32.42 -31.58 3.90
N TYR A 916 -32.81 -32.13 5.06
CA TYR A 916 -32.05 -33.13 5.80
C TYR A 916 -32.97 -34.25 6.30
N TRP A 917 -32.56 -35.51 6.10
CA TRP A 917 -33.27 -36.66 6.66
C TRP A 917 -32.30 -37.78 7.04
N GLU A 918 -32.75 -38.69 7.91
CA GLU A 918 -31.98 -39.86 8.34
C GLU A 918 -32.79 -41.14 8.13
N VAL A 919 -32.12 -42.25 7.80
CA VAL A 919 -32.75 -43.57 7.58
C VAL A 919 -31.98 -44.70 8.24
N GLU A 920 -32.68 -45.67 8.85
CA GLU A 920 -32.11 -46.96 9.29
C GLU A 920 -32.28 -48.00 8.16
N TRP A 921 -31.19 -48.66 7.78
CA TRP A 921 -31.17 -49.68 6.72
C TRP A 921 -30.65 -51.04 7.19
N ARG A 922 -31.01 -52.11 6.47
CA ARG A 922 -30.48 -53.48 6.66
C ARG A 922 -30.45 -54.21 5.33
N GLY A 923 -29.45 -55.07 5.11
CA GLY A 923 -29.28 -55.85 3.88
C GLY A 923 -28.46 -55.09 2.83
N ARG A 924 -28.95 -55.03 1.58
CA ARG A 924 -28.36 -54.18 0.53
C ARG A 924 -29.41 -53.21 0.00
N VAL A 925 -29.14 -51.92 0.18
CA VAL A 925 -30.06 -50.82 -0.18
C VAL A 925 -29.29 -49.70 -0.87
N TYR A 926 -29.93 -48.99 -1.80
CA TYR A 926 -29.38 -47.72 -2.28
C TYR A 926 -30.19 -46.57 -1.67
N ILE A 927 -29.49 -45.59 -1.11
CA ILE A 927 -30.07 -44.34 -0.59
C ILE A 927 -29.76 -43.27 -1.63
N SER A 928 -30.81 -42.68 -2.22
CA SER A 928 -30.68 -41.95 -3.48
C SER A 928 -31.41 -40.61 -3.47
N VAL A 929 -30.93 -39.70 -4.30
CA VAL A 929 -31.64 -38.47 -4.70
C VAL A 929 -31.68 -38.43 -6.22
N SER A 930 -32.81 -38.05 -6.81
CA SER A 930 -33.04 -38.17 -8.25
C SER A 930 -34.06 -37.15 -8.78
N TYR A 931 -33.92 -36.76 -10.05
CA TYR A 931 -34.97 -36.01 -10.75
C TYR A 931 -36.23 -36.88 -10.94
N ARG A 932 -37.40 -36.28 -10.78
CA ARG A 932 -38.69 -36.99 -10.93
C ARG A 932 -38.89 -37.64 -12.30
N ARG A 933 -38.21 -37.15 -13.35
CA ARG A 933 -38.27 -37.67 -14.72
C ARG A 933 -37.49 -38.97 -14.99
N ILE A 934 -36.77 -39.53 -14.00
CA ILE A 934 -36.01 -40.79 -14.13
C ILE A 934 -36.86 -41.88 -14.80
N SER A 935 -36.25 -42.66 -15.72
CA SER A 935 -36.94 -43.79 -16.37
C SER A 935 -37.40 -44.81 -15.33
N ARG A 936 -38.58 -45.40 -15.54
CA ARG A 936 -39.20 -46.34 -14.59
C ARG A 936 -39.67 -47.65 -15.24
N LYS A 937 -39.39 -47.82 -16.53
CA LYS A 937 -39.89 -48.91 -17.36
C LYS A 937 -38.77 -49.61 -18.11
N GLY A 938 -38.79 -50.94 -18.09
CA GLY A 938 -37.91 -51.79 -18.89
C GLY A 938 -36.56 -52.13 -18.26
N VAL A 939 -35.84 -53.04 -18.91
CA VAL A 939 -34.65 -53.73 -18.39
C VAL A 939 -33.36 -52.97 -18.74
N SER A 940 -33.30 -51.67 -18.44
CA SER A 940 -32.09 -50.85 -18.63
C SER A 940 -31.59 -50.23 -17.33
N TYR A 941 -30.27 -50.13 -17.20
CA TYR A 941 -29.57 -49.33 -16.18
C TYR A 941 -30.08 -47.89 -16.06
N ASP A 942 -30.70 -47.35 -17.12
CA ASP A 942 -31.24 -46.00 -17.14
C ASP A 942 -32.45 -45.81 -16.19
N CYS A 943 -33.01 -46.90 -15.63
CA CYS A 943 -34.00 -46.86 -14.56
C CYS A 943 -33.44 -47.17 -13.15
N GLU A 944 -32.19 -47.64 -13.02
CA GLU A 944 -31.58 -48.02 -11.74
C GLU A 944 -30.87 -46.81 -11.11
N PHE A 945 -31.16 -46.51 -9.84
CA PHE A 945 -30.57 -45.36 -9.15
C PHE A 945 -29.03 -45.43 -9.11
N GLY A 946 -28.36 -44.32 -9.45
CA GLY A 946 -26.90 -44.22 -9.54
C GLY A 946 -26.29 -44.75 -10.85
N TYR A 947 -27.05 -45.50 -11.66
CA TYR A 947 -26.61 -45.97 -12.98
C TYR A 947 -27.14 -45.10 -14.14
N ASN A 948 -27.54 -43.87 -13.85
CA ASN A 948 -27.91 -42.84 -14.82
C ASN A 948 -27.41 -41.46 -14.38
N ASP A 949 -27.53 -40.48 -15.27
CA ASP A 949 -27.17 -39.07 -15.06
C ASP A 949 -28.23 -38.28 -14.23
N GLN A 950 -29.34 -38.93 -13.87
CA GLN A 950 -30.53 -38.32 -13.24
C GLN A 950 -30.67 -38.70 -11.76
N SER A 951 -29.67 -39.38 -11.20
CA SER A 951 -29.66 -39.84 -9.81
C SER A 951 -28.26 -39.97 -9.24
N TRP A 952 -28.16 -39.72 -7.94
CA TRP A 952 -26.94 -39.82 -7.14
C TRP A 952 -27.25 -40.70 -5.93
N SER A 953 -26.44 -41.72 -5.69
CA SER A 953 -26.79 -42.80 -4.77
C SER A 953 -25.62 -43.25 -3.90
N LEU A 954 -25.96 -43.74 -2.71
CA LEU A 954 -25.09 -44.48 -1.80
C LEU A 954 -25.61 -45.93 -1.69
N ASP A 955 -24.93 -46.88 -2.34
CA ASP A 955 -25.13 -48.32 -2.11
C ASP A 955 -24.54 -48.68 -0.75
N CYS A 956 -25.42 -49.14 0.14
CA CYS A 956 -25.15 -49.50 1.51
C CYS A 956 -25.29 -51.02 1.64
N SER A 957 -24.21 -51.67 2.07
CA SER A 957 -24.14 -53.12 2.27
C SER A 957 -23.34 -53.44 3.53
N ASP A 958 -23.52 -54.63 4.10
CA ASP A 958 -22.84 -55.03 5.33
C ASP A 958 -21.30 -54.86 5.22
N GLY A 959 -20.77 -53.86 5.93
CA GLY A 959 -19.36 -53.51 5.96
C GLY A 959 -18.82 -52.67 4.79
N ARG A 960 -19.64 -52.24 3.81
CA ARG A 960 -19.16 -51.44 2.64
C ARG A 960 -20.17 -50.40 2.16
N TYR A 961 -19.63 -49.21 1.85
CA TYR A 961 -20.33 -48.10 1.21
C TYR A 961 -19.71 -47.78 -0.16
N LEU A 962 -20.56 -47.62 -1.18
CA LEU A 962 -20.18 -47.31 -2.56
C LEU A 962 -21.04 -46.15 -3.06
N VAL A 963 -20.42 -45.07 -3.55
CA VAL A 963 -21.17 -43.96 -4.17
C VAL A 963 -21.29 -44.16 -5.67
N CYS A 964 -22.50 -43.99 -6.20
CA CYS A 964 -22.87 -44.30 -7.58
C CYS A 964 -23.57 -43.11 -8.25
N HIS A 965 -23.04 -42.71 -9.42
CA HIS A 965 -23.66 -41.75 -10.33
C HIS A 965 -23.20 -42.01 -11.76
N ASN A 966 -24.09 -41.88 -12.74
CA ASN A 966 -23.82 -42.03 -14.18
C ASN A 966 -22.92 -43.23 -14.53
N LYS A 967 -23.32 -44.41 -14.04
CA LYS A 967 -22.66 -45.71 -14.28
C LYS A 967 -21.21 -45.81 -13.73
N ARG A 968 -20.78 -44.85 -12.89
CA ARG A 968 -19.52 -44.86 -12.15
C ARG A 968 -19.81 -45.14 -10.67
N GLY A 969 -19.21 -46.20 -10.14
CA GLY A 969 -19.16 -46.49 -8.70
C GLY A 969 -17.78 -46.17 -8.13
N THR A 970 -17.71 -45.52 -6.96
CA THR A 970 -16.45 -45.30 -6.22
C THR A 970 -16.60 -45.80 -4.79
N SER A 971 -15.70 -46.71 -4.39
CA SER A 971 -15.72 -47.30 -3.04
C SER A 971 -15.21 -46.27 -2.05
N ILE A 972 -15.96 -46.05 -0.97
CA ILE A 972 -15.48 -45.21 0.13
C ILE A 972 -14.51 -46.05 0.95
N SER A 973 -13.22 -45.72 0.92
CA SER A 973 -12.21 -46.34 1.76
C SER A 973 -12.42 -45.90 3.21
N SER A 974 -12.84 -46.84 4.06
CA SER A 974 -12.93 -46.61 5.51
C SER A 974 -11.57 -46.14 6.05
N SER A 975 -11.50 -44.89 6.53
CA SER A 975 -10.32 -44.37 7.23
C SER A 975 -10.01 -45.24 8.45
N SER A 976 -8.73 -45.36 8.80
CA SER A 976 -8.17 -46.38 9.71
C SER A 976 -8.56 -46.25 11.20
N SER A 977 -9.62 -45.50 11.51
CA SER A 977 -10.15 -45.27 12.87
C SER A 977 -11.13 -46.35 13.34
N PHE A 978 -11.73 -47.14 12.44
CA PHE A 978 -12.82 -48.07 12.77
C PHE A 978 -12.40 -49.35 13.52
N SER A 979 -11.11 -49.54 13.83
CA SER A 979 -10.57 -50.79 14.37
C SER A 979 -10.00 -50.65 15.80
N SER A 980 -10.83 -50.22 16.78
CA SER A 980 -10.64 -50.57 18.23
C SER A 980 -11.69 -49.98 19.20
N SER A 981 -12.96 -50.40 19.11
CA SER A 981 -13.84 -50.57 20.31
C SER A 981 -15.18 -51.20 19.95
N SER A 982 -15.79 -51.91 20.90
CA SER A 982 -17.02 -52.70 20.70
C SER A 982 -18.30 -51.84 20.82
N SER A 983 -18.45 -50.87 19.93
CA SER A 983 -19.74 -50.21 19.69
C SER A 983 -20.38 -50.76 18.42
N SER A 984 -21.71 -50.90 18.40
CA SER A 984 -22.44 -51.39 17.24
C SER A 984 -22.33 -50.40 16.09
N VAL A 985 -21.85 -50.84 14.92
CA VAL A 985 -21.92 -50.03 13.70
C VAL A 985 -23.39 -49.70 13.44
N SER A 986 -23.70 -48.42 13.55
CA SER A 986 -25.05 -47.90 13.32
C SER A 986 -25.34 -47.93 11.83
N ASN A 987 -26.26 -48.80 11.40
CA ASN A 987 -26.77 -48.82 10.03
C ASN A 987 -27.77 -47.65 9.79
N ARG A 988 -27.38 -46.45 10.20
CA ARG A 988 -28.17 -45.22 10.08
C ARG A 988 -27.37 -44.20 9.27
N VAL A 989 -27.95 -43.77 8.16
CA VAL A 989 -27.34 -42.82 7.23
C VAL A 989 -28.16 -41.54 7.23
N ALA A 990 -27.48 -40.40 7.30
CA ALA A 990 -28.05 -39.09 7.07
C ALA A 990 -27.78 -38.63 5.63
N VAL A 991 -28.73 -37.90 5.06
CA VAL A 991 -28.60 -37.22 3.78
C VAL A 991 -28.90 -35.74 3.99
N TYR A 992 -28.03 -34.88 3.46
CA TYR A 992 -28.26 -33.43 3.37
C TYR A 992 -28.26 -33.02 1.89
N VAL A 993 -29.21 -32.16 1.51
CA VAL A 993 -29.30 -31.55 0.18
C VAL A 993 -29.42 -30.04 0.35
N ASP A 994 -28.59 -29.30 -0.38
CA ASP A 994 -28.71 -27.87 -0.60
C ASP A 994 -28.95 -27.67 -2.10
N CYS A 995 -30.22 -27.56 -2.49
CA CYS A 995 -30.62 -27.42 -3.89
C CYS A 995 -30.07 -26.12 -4.51
N PRO A 996 -30.11 -24.95 -3.84
CA PRO A 996 -29.49 -23.72 -4.34
C PRO A 996 -27.97 -23.79 -4.50
N ALA A 997 -27.24 -24.42 -3.56
CA ALA A 997 -25.78 -24.56 -3.64
C ALA A 997 -25.33 -25.69 -4.58
N GLY A 998 -26.23 -26.56 -5.04
CA GLY A 998 -25.90 -27.71 -5.88
C GLY A 998 -25.18 -28.82 -5.12
N THR A 999 -25.49 -29.01 -3.83
CA THR A 999 -24.76 -29.91 -2.94
C THR A 999 -25.63 -31.07 -2.43
N LEU A 1000 -25.09 -32.29 -2.45
CA LEU A 1000 -25.69 -33.48 -1.85
C LEU A 1000 -24.64 -34.22 -1.03
N SER A 1001 -24.84 -34.36 0.28
CA SER A 1001 -23.90 -34.96 1.23
C SER A 1001 -24.50 -36.16 1.97
N PHE A 1002 -23.69 -37.20 2.17
CA PHE A 1002 -24.04 -38.41 2.92
C PHE A 1002 -23.17 -38.54 4.18
N TYR A 1003 -23.75 -39.06 5.27
CA TYR A 1003 -23.05 -39.25 6.55
C TYR A 1003 -23.50 -40.56 7.23
N ILE A 1004 -22.63 -41.20 8.01
CA ILE A 1004 -23.03 -42.21 9.03
C ILE A 1004 -23.44 -41.46 10.30
N VAL A 1005 -24.54 -41.89 10.93
CA VAL A 1005 -25.02 -41.36 12.21
C VAL A 1005 -24.58 -42.28 13.35
N SER A 1006 -23.66 -41.83 14.20
CA SER A 1006 -23.12 -42.61 15.32
C SER A 1006 -23.12 -41.79 16.60
N SER A 1007 -23.89 -42.22 17.61
CA SER A 1007 -23.98 -41.58 18.94
C SER A 1007 -24.10 -40.05 18.83
N ASP A 1008 -25.12 -39.60 18.09
CA ASP A 1008 -25.42 -38.22 17.69
C ASP A 1008 -24.37 -37.46 16.86
N THR A 1009 -23.16 -38.00 16.66
CA THR A 1009 -22.20 -37.47 15.67
C THR A 1009 -22.57 -37.82 14.23
N LEU A 1010 -22.19 -36.97 13.28
CA LEU A 1010 -22.33 -37.19 11.84
C LEU A 1010 -20.94 -37.37 11.23
N ILE A 1011 -20.63 -38.59 10.80
CA ILE A 1011 -19.36 -38.94 10.15
C ILE A 1011 -19.57 -38.81 8.64
N HIS A 1012 -18.93 -37.82 8.01
CA HIS A 1012 -19.05 -37.60 6.56
C HIS A 1012 -18.57 -38.82 5.74
N LEU A 1013 -19.31 -39.15 4.68
CA LEU A 1013 -18.99 -40.21 3.73
C LEU A 1013 -18.57 -39.65 2.37
N HIS A 1014 -19.39 -38.77 1.81
CA HIS A 1014 -19.19 -38.21 0.48
C HIS A 1014 -20.05 -36.96 0.24
N THR A 1015 -19.62 -36.09 -0.67
CA THR A 1015 -20.41 -34.97 -1.18
C THR A 1015 -20.34 -34.93 -2.70
N PHE A 1016 -21.49 -34.98 -3.36
CA PHE A 1016 -21.63 -34.61 -4.76
C PHE A 1016 -21.83 -33.08 -4.85
N ASN A 1017 -21.15 -32.45 -5.81
CA ASN A 1017 -21.36 -31.05 -6.19
C ASN A 1017 -21.78 -31.01 -7.66
N THR A 1018 -22.95 -30.46 -7.97
CA THR A 1018 -23.57 -30.50 -9.30
C THR A 1018 -24.68 -29.45 -9.44
N THR A 1019 -24.89 -28.88 -10.63
CA THR A 1019 -26.02 -27.99 -10.87
C THR A 1019 -27.30 -28.82 -11.01
N PHE A 1020 -28.20 -28.75 -10.03
CA PHE A 1020 -29.53 -29.37 -10.14
C PHE A 1020 -30.40 -28.56 -11.11
N THR A 1021 -30.89 -29.20 -12.17
CA THR A 1021 -31.65 -28.55 -13.26
C THR A 1021 -33.16 -28.73 -13.15
N GLU A 1022 -33.62 -29.64 -12.31
CA GLU A 1022 -35.03 -29.97 -12.07
C GLU A 1022 -35.29 -30.27 -10.59
N PRO A 1023 -36.55 -30.20 -10.12
CA PRO A 1023 -36.88 -30.52 -8.74
C PRO A 1023 -36.54 -31.99 -8.38
N LEU A 1024 -35.87 -32.16 -7.26
CA LEU A 1024 -35.38 -33.44 -6.77
C LEU A 1024 -36.43 -34.19 -5.95
N CYS A 1025 -36.28 -35.52 -5.88
CA CYS A 1025 -37.01 -36.41 -4.97
C CYS A 1025 -36.00 -37.33 -4.28
N ALA A 1026 -36.20 -37.63 -2.99
CA ALA A 1026 -35.51 -38.73 -2.33
C ALA A 1026 -36.00 -40.07 -2.89
N GLY A 1027 -35.14 -41.08 -2.96
CA GLY A 1027 -35.45 -42.40 -3.51
C GLY A 1027 -34.69 -43.52 -2.81
N PHE A 1028 -35.24 -44.74 -2.87
CA PHE A 1028 -34.64 -45.91 -2.24
C PHE A 1028 -34.75 -47.14 -3.15
N ALA A 1029 -33.65 -47.87 -3.30
CA ALA A 1029 -33.64 -49.25 -3.80
C ALA A 1029 -33.48 -50.21 -2.63
N VAL A 1030 -34.18 -51.35 -2.63
CA VAL A 1030 -34.05 -52.39 -1.60
C VAL A 1030 -33.88 -53.74 -2.27
N TRP A 1031 -32.62 -54.17 -2.46
CA TRP A 1031 -32.27 -55.45 -3.07
C TRP A 1031 -32.38 -56.60 -2.07
N SER A 1032 -32.14 -56.33 -0.80
CA SER A 1032 -32.42 -57.24 0.31
C SER A 1032 -32.62 -56.44 1.60
N GLY A 1033 -33.46 -56.94 2.51
CA GLY A 1033 -33.71 -56.30 3.80
C GLY A 1033 -34.72 -55.14 3.71
N SER A 1034 -34.36 -53.96 4.25
CA SER A 1034 -35.31 -52.85 4.46
C SER A 1034 -34.65 -51.48 4.63
N VAL A 1035 -35.39 -50.41 4.31
CA VAL A 1035 -35.09 -49.01 4.71
C VAL A 1035 -36.25 -48.47 5.56
N SER A 1036 -35.94 -47.69 6.60
CA SER A 1036 -36.90 -47.11 7.54
C SER A 1036 -36.57 -45.63 7.75
N LEU A 1037 -37.53 -44.73 7.57
CA LEU A 1037 -37.36 -43.29 7.79
C LEU A 1037 -37.33 -42.99 9.30
N CYS A 1038 -36.29 -42.32 9.78
CA CYS A 1038 -36.15 -41.96 11.19
C CYS A 1038 -37.06 -40.76 11.57
N PRO A 1039 -37.57 -40.66 12.81
CA PRO A 1039 -38.01 -39.39 13.39
C PRO A 1039 -36.79 -38.51 13.77
N LEU A 1040 -36.95 -37.17 13.78
CA LEU A 1040 -35.85 -36.19 13.90
C LEU A 1040 -36.11 -34.99 14.80
#